data_AF-A0A4Y3RMC2-F1
#
_entry.id   AF-A0A4Y3RMC2-F1
#
_cell.length_a   1.000
_cell.length_b   1.000
_cell.length_c   1.000
_cell.angle_alpha   90.00
_cell.angle_beta   90.00
_cell.angle_gamma   90.00
#
_symmetry.space_group_name_H-M   'P 1'
#
loop_
_entity.id
_entity.type
_entity.pdbx_description
1 polymer ?
#
loop_
_entity_poly.entity_id
_entity_poly.type
_entity_poly.pdbx_seq_one_letter_code
_entity_poly.pdbx_strand_id
1 'polypeptide(L)'
;MIVPVLPDVHRTVDAAWKLESAKIVASLTRMVRDVGLAEELAQDALVAALEQWPVSGVPDNPGAWLTTTAKRRALDHLRRAQRLERKQEQLAHELGQRQERQQGPDARPDDEPDDVLRLVFLSCHPVLPTEARAALTLRLLGGLTAEEIARAFLVTETVITQRVAAAKRTLAEESVPFELPDGDHLAERLSSVLEVIYLIFNEGYSATSGDDLMRPGLCLEALRLGRLLAELAPREPEVHGLVALMEIQASRAAARTGPSGEPVPLHEQNRGRWDQLLIRRGFTAMLKAREVGGAPGPYMLQAAIAVCHAQARSAEDTDWAQIAALYAALTRVLPTPVVRLNRAVAVGKAHGPQAGLDLTDALLTDPVLRDYHLLPGVRGDLLAGLGRFDEARVEFRRAASLARNAAERAFLERRADELGAAAPAGPVLGQAAEEFLGRDDLDPATSRSYGQTLRRLRRTLGDQQPLASLTAEQVARVFTTTWGEAAPATWNRHRAAVRSFGAWASLDDLTAGLDRRAGTRPRARPLDPAQLDAVWSLPDLPLREETLWRLLHESGAGATAVLALDVEDLDLDDRRARTRIRTPASVRPRDGRVTWRSGTARLLPLLLAGRTRGPVFLSDRRPGPARTPEAADLCPDTGRRRLSYERAEYLFKQATRPLDPARDGYTLHRLKPAPGDR
;
A
#
# COMPACT_ATOMS: atom_id res chain seq x y z
N MET A 1 -12.74 34.45 -7.19
CA MET A 1 -12.31 33.95 -8.51
C MET A 1 -11.39 32.77 -8.27
N ILE A 2 -11.92 31.55 -8.40
CA ILE A 2 -11.14 30.33 -8.35
C ILE A 2 -10.67 30.11 -9.79
N VAL A 3 -9.37 30.31 -10.05
CA VAL A 3 -8.77 29.91 -11.33
C VAL A 3 -8.69 28.38 -11.29
N PRO A 4 -9.38 27.63 -12.18
CA PRO A 4 -9.23 26.20 -12.22
C PRO A 4 -7.80 25.90 -12.70
N VAL A 5 -7.09 25.06 -11.96
CA VAL A 5 -5.82 24.49 -12.40
C VAL A 5 -6.10 23.72 -13.69
N LEU A 6 -5.69 24.27 -14.83
CA LEU A 6 -5.76 23.57 -16.12
C LEU A 6 -4.99 22.25 -15.96
N PRO A 7 -5.59 21.09 -16.30
CA PRO A 7 -4.83 19.85 -16.37
C PRO A 7 -3.67 20.05 -17.34
N ASP A 8 -2.49 19.56 -16.95
CA ASP A 8 -1.28 19.64 -17.77
C ASP A 8 -1.57 19.01 -19.15
N VAL A 9 -1.77 19.86 -20.16
CA VAL A 9 -2.19 19.45 -21.51
C VAL A 9 -1.18 18.46 -22.09
N HIS A 10 0.11 18.65 -21.80
CA HIS A 10 1.17 17.75 -22.25
C HIS A 10 1.01 16.35 -21.65
N ARG A 11 0.74 16.23 -20.34
CA ARG A 11 0.47 14.92 -19.72
C ARG A 11 -0.78 14.24 -20.29
N THR A 12 -1.80 15.03 -20.58
CA THR A 12 -3.07 14.50 -21.11
C THR A 12 -2.90 13.99 -22.55
N VAL A 13 -2.14 14.73 -23.37
CA VAL A 13 -1.73 14.31 -24.70
C VAL A 13 -0.89 13.04 -24.64
N ASP A 14 0.13 13.00 -23.78
CA ASP A 14 0.99 11.81 -23.61
C ASP A 14 0.19 10.58 -23.17
N ALA A 15 -0.72 10.74 -22.21
CA ALA A 15 -1.57 9.64 -21.74
C ALA A 15 -2.52 9.14 -22.85
N ALA A 16 -3.17 10.06 -23.58
CA ALA A 16 -4.05 9.71 -24.68
C ALA A 16 -3.29 9.02 -25.82
N TRP A 17 -2.10 9.53 -26.17
CA TRP A 17 -1.26 8.94 -27.21
C TRP A 17 -0.78 7.53 -26.84
N LYS A 18 -0.32 7.33 -25.59
CA LYS A 18 0.09 6.01 -25.10
C LYS A 18 -1.05 4.97 -25.14
N LEU A 19 -2.29 5.40 -24.96
CA LEU A 19 -3.46 4.51 -24.98
C LEU A 19 -3.99 4.22 -26.39
N GLU A 20 -3.87 5.16 -27.33
CA GLU A 20 -4.58 5.09 -28.61
C GLU A 20 -3.67 4.93 -29.84
N SER A 21 -2.38 5.24 -29.73
CA SER A 21 -1.43 5.24 -30.86
C SER A 21 -1.43 3.93 -31.66
N ALA A 22 -1.37 2.78 -30.99
CA ALA A 22 -1.36 1.47 -31.65
C ALA A 22 -2.62 1.24 -32.52
N LYS A 23 -3.80 1.62 -32.01
CA LYS A 23 -5.06 1.50 -32.75
C LYS A 23 -5.12 2.45 -33.94
N ILE A 24 -4.67 3.70 -33.74
CA ILE A 24 -4.62 4.70 -34.79
C ILE A 24 -3.69 4.25 -35.92
N VAL A 25 -2.46 3.84 -35.58
CA VAL A 25 -1.48 3.36 -36.56
C VAL A 25 -1.98 2.12 -37.29
N ALA A 26 -2.60 1.17 -36.60
CA ALA A 26 -3.16 -0.02 -37.23
C ALA A 26 -4.28 0.32 -38.23
N SER A 27 -5.23 1.16 -37.82
CA SER A 27 -6.33 1.64 -38.68
C SER A 27 -5.80 2.40 -39.90
N LEU A 28 -4.79 3.26 -39.72
CA LEU A 28 -4.16 3.97 -40.82
C LEU A 28 -3.36 3.04 -41.74
N THR A 29 -2.67 2.04 -41.20
CA THR A 29 -1.93 1.04 -42.00
C THR A 29 -2.89 0.30 -42.93
N ARG A 30 -4.11 -0.04 -42.48
CA ARG A 30 -5.17 -0.57 -43.34
C ARG A 30 -5.53 0.36 -44.50
N MET A 31 -5.56 1.67 -44.26
CA MET A 31 -5.91 2.68 -45.27
C MET A 31 -4.81 2.97 -46.28
N VAL A 32 -3.55 3.12 -45.83
CA VAL A 32 -2.43 3.53 -46.69
C VAL A 32 -1.53 2.38 -47.12
N ARG A 33 -1.69 1.18 -46.54
CA ARG A 33 -0.92 -0.04 -46.80
C ARG A 33 0.60 0.09 -46.59
N ASP A 34 1.01 1.07 -45.80
CA ASP A 34 2.40 1.33 -45.42
C ASP A 34 2.43 1.74 -43.94
N VAL A 35 3.10 0.94 -43.11
CA VAL A 35 3.19 1.16 -41.66
C VAL A 35 4.03 2.40 -41.30
N GLY A 36 5.04 2.73 -42.11
CA GLY A 36 5.87 3.91 -41.92
C GLY A 36 5.06 5.18 -42.17
N LEU A 37 4.37 5.24 -43.30
CA LEU A 37 3.48 6.34 -43.65
C LEU A 37 2.32 6.47 -42.66
N ALA A 38 1.75 5.35 -42.21
CA ALA A 38 0.70 5.35 -41.19
C ALA A 38 1.15 5.97 -39.86
N GLU A 39 2.36 5.63 -39.39
CA GLU A 39 2.90 6.24 -38.16
C GLU A 39 3.18 7.73 -38.33
N GLU A 40 3.75 8.16 -39.47
CA GLU A 40 3.99 9.58 -39.75
C GLU A 40 2.68 10.39 -39.71
N LEU A 41 1.62 9.88 -40.36
CA LEU A 41 0.30 10.52 -40.35
C LEU A 41 -0.36 10.54 -38.96
N ALA A 42 -0.09 9.52 -38.14
CA ALA A 42 -0.54 9.50 -36.75
C ALA A 42 0.22 10.54 -35.90
N GLN A 43 1.54 10.67 -36.09
CA GLN A 43 2.37 11.67 -35.43
C GLN A 43 1.97 13.11 -35.83
N ASP A 44 1.60 13.33 -37.09
CA ASP A 44 1.01 14.59 -37.57
C ASP A 44 -0.25 14.99 -36.78
N ALA A 45 -1.09 14.00 -36.43
CA ALA A 45 -2.28 14.23 -35.62
C ALA A 45 -1.92 14.55 -34.16
N LEU A 46 -0.86 13.95 -33.63
CA LEU A 46 -0.31 14.28 -32.30
C LEU A 46 0.22 15.72 -32.26
N VAL A 47 0.97 16.14 -33.28
CA VAL A 47 1.46 17.53 -33.42
C VAL A 47 0.29 18.50 -33.45
N ALA A 48 -0.76 18.20 -34.22
CA ALA A 48 -1.96 19.03 -34.26
C ALA A 48 -2.67 19.13 -32.88
N ALA A 49 -2.67 18.07 -32.08
CA ALA A 49 -3.19 18.12 -30.71
C ALA A 49 -2.36 19.03 -29.80
N LEU A 50 -1.02 18.93 -29.88
CA LEU A 50 -0.09 19.77 -29.12
C LEU A 50 -0.19 21.26 -29.49
N GLU A 51 -0.51 21.58 -30.74
CA GLU A 51 -0.73 22.95 -31.19
C GLU A 51 -2.11 23.49 -30.80
N GLN A 52 -3.16 22.67 -30.92
CA GLN A 52 -4.54 23.15 -30.81
C GLN A 52 -5.09 23.12 -29.37
N TRP A 53 -4.82 22.06 -28.60
CA TRP A 53 -5.43 21.87 -27.28
C TRP A 53 -5.00 22.89 -26.22
N PRO A 54 -3.77 23.45 -26.22
CA PRO A 54 -3.42 24.54 -25.31
C PRO A 54 -4.29 25.79 -25.49
N VAL A 55 -4.80 26.01 -26.70
CA VAL A 55 -5.63 27.19 -27.04
C VAL A 55 -7.12 26.88 -26.90
N SER A 56 -7.58 25.72 -27.39
CA SER A 56 -9.00 25.36 -27.43
C SER A 56 -9.50 24.59 -26.22
N GLY A 57 -8.60 24.17 -25.33
CA GLY A 57 -8.88 23.16 -24.30
C GLY A 57 -8.80 21.73 -24.85
N VAL A 58 -8.63 20.77 -23.93
CA VAL A 58 -8.59 19.34 -24.23
C VAL A 58 -10.02 18.85 -24.54
N PRO A 59 -10.25 18.14 -25.67
CA PRO A 59 -11.54 17.54 -25.98
C PRO A 59 -12.02 16.52 -24.94
N ASP A 60 -13.33 16.36 -24.77
CA ASP A 60 -13.93 15.37 -23.84
C ASP A 60 -13.50 13.92 -24.15
N ASN A 61 -13.25 13.60 -25.43
CA ASN A 61 -12.66 12.34 -25.87
C ASN A 61 -11.40 12.60 -26.71
N PRO A 62 -10.22 12.70 -26.06
CA PRO A 62 -8.94 12.94 -26.73
C PRO A 62 -8.61 11.88 -27.78
N GLY A 63 -8.91 10.61 -27.50
CA GLY A 63 -8.64 9.48 -28.39
C GLY A 63 -9.43 9.56 -29.69
N ALA A 64 -10.74 9.76 -29.61
CA ALA A 64 -11.59 9.91 -30.79
C ALA A 64 -11.18 11.11 -31.66
N TRP A 65 -10.73 12.21 -31.03
CA TRP A 65 -10.20 13.36 -31.75
C TRP A 65 -8.93 13.03 -32.52
N LEU A 66 -7.96 12.37 -31.87
CA LEU A 66 -6.70 11.96 -32.50
C LEU A 66 -6.97 11.00 -33.68
N THR A 67 -7.80 9.98 -33.49
CA THR A 67 -8.19 9.05 -34.56
C THR A 67 -8.83 9.76 -35.74
N THR A 68 -9.74 10.70 -35.48
CA THR A 68 -10.44 11.45 -36.54
C THR A 68 -9.48 12.34 -37.32
N THR A 69 -8.59 13.06 -36.63
CA THR A 69 -7.59 13.93 -37.24
C THR A 69 -6.61 13.12 -38.10
N ALA A 70 -6.14 11.98 -37.57
CA ALA A 70 -5.25 11.06 -38.27
C ALA A 70 -5.91 10.48 -39.54
N LYS A 71 -7.17 9.99 -39.45
CA LYS A 71 -7.93 9.50 -40.60
C LYS A 71 -8.12 10.56 -41.68
N ARG A 72 -8.39 11.83 -41.31
CA ARG A 72 -8.49 12.95 -42.26
C ARG A 72 -7.16 13.20 -42.99
N ARG A 73 -6.04 13.22 -42.26
CA ARG A 73 -4.70 13.39 -42.85
C ARG A 73 -4.38 12.28 -43.84
N ALA A 74 -4.72 11.04 -43.51
CA ALA A 74 -4.55 9.91 -44.42
C ALA A 74 -5.39 10.04 -45.70
N LEU A 75 -6.67 10.41 -45.59
CA LEU A 75 -7.52 10.67 -46.76
C LEU A 75 -6.96 11.81 -47.63
N ASP A 76 -6.45 12.88 -47.02
CA ASP A 76 -5.85 14.00 -47.74
C ASP A 76 -4.53 13.62 -48.42
N HIS A 77 -3.75 12.73 -47.81
CA HIS A 77 -2.58 12.12 -48.44
C HIS A 77 -2.97 11.28 -49.66
N LEU A 78 -3.92 10.34 -49.52
CA LEU A 78 -4.39 9.50 -50.62
C LEU A 78 -4.97 10.32 -51.78
N ARG A 79 -5.76 11.36 -51.48
CA ARG A 79 -6.28 12.30 -52.50
C ARG A 79 -5.17 13.07 -53.20
N ARG A 80 -4.09 13.45 -52.49
CA ARG A 80 -2.92 14.11 -53.10
C ARG A 80 -2.16 13.16 -54.00
N ALA A 81 -1.91 11.92 -53.56
CA ALA A 81 -1.25 10.89 -54.34
C ALA A 81 -2.01 10.60 -55.65
N GLN A 82 -3.33 10.36 -55.57
CA GLN A 82 -4.17 10.15 -56.76
C GLN A 82 -4.19 11.36 -57.71
N ARG A 83 -4.15 12.59 -57.19
CA ARG A 83 -4.04 13.79 -58.05
C ARG A 83 -2.68 13.92 -58.70
N LEU A 84 -1.61 13.51 -58.02
CA LEU A 84 -0.25 13.52 -58.56
C LEU A 84 -0.12 12.46 -59.64
N GLU A 85 -0.61 11.25 -59.39
CA GLU A 85 -0.68 10.14 -60.34
C GLU A 85 -1.51 10.55 -61.57
N ARG A 86 -2.72 11.10 -61.39
CA ARG A 86 -3.52 11.64 -62.51
C ARG A 86 -2.86 12.80 -63.25
N LYS A 87 -2.02 13.60 -62.59
CA LYS A 87 -1.25 14.68 -63.24
C LYS A 87 -0.04 14.13 -63.99
N GLN A 88 0.60 13.08 -63.49
CA GLN A 88 1.66 12.34 -64.16
C GLN A 88 1.11 11.57 -65.36
N GLU A 89 -0.07 10.96 -65.22
CA GLU A 89 -0.85 10.38 -66.31
C GLU A 89 -1.31 11.45 -67.30
N GLN A 90 -1.75 12.64 -66.86
CA GLN A 90 -2.07 13.77 -67.76
C GLN A 90 -0.83 14.30 -68.51
N LEU A 91 0.36 14.28 -67.91
CA LEU A 91 1.63 14.58 -68.59
C LEU A 91 2.05 13.46 -69.56
N ALA A 92 1.60 12.22 -69.34
CA ALA A 92 1.81 11.09 -70.24
C ALA A 92 0.73 10.97 -71.34
N HIS A 93 -0.40 11.68 -71.22
CA HIS A 93 -1.56 11.54 -72.10
C HIS A 93 -1.90 12.83 -72.86
N GLU A 94 -0.93 13.31 -73.66
CA GLU A 94 -1.15 14.18 -74.83
C GLU A 94 -1.57 13.39 -76.10
N LEU A 95 -2.16 12.19 -75.96
CA LEU A 95 -2.81 11.46 -77.07
C LEU A 95 -4.01 10.63 -76.55
N GLY A 96 -5.25 11.08 -76.83
CA GLY A 96 -6.46 10.25 -76.82
C GLY A 96 -7.51 10.58 -75.73
N GLN A 97 -8.75 10.83 -76.15
CA GLN A 97 -9.85 11.37 -75.33
C GLN A 97 -10.78 10.33 -74.67
N ARG A 98 -11.32 10.73 -73.48
CA ARG A 98 -12.64 10.40 -72.85
C ARG A 98 -12.81 8.98 -72.24
N GLN A 99 -13.49 8.72 -71.11
CA GLN A 99 -14.45 9.46 -70.28
C GLN A 99 -14.58 8.85 -68.86
N GLU A 100 -14.95 9.69 -67.89
CA GLU A 100 -15.50 9.48 -66.52
C GLU A 100 -16.47 8.27 -66.33
N ARG A 101 -16.76 7.66 -65.15
CA ARG A 101 -16.98 8.18 -63.77
C ARG A 101 -17.25 7.04 -62.74
N GLN A 102 -17.06 7.38 -61.45
CA GLN A 102 -17.76 6.93 -60.22
C GLN A 102 -17.58 5.52 -59.63
N GLN A 103 -16.99 5.48 -58.42
CA GLN A 103 -17.56 4.87 -57.20
C GLN A 103 -16.90 5.54 -55.98
N GLY A 104 -17.70 6.09 -55.06
CA GLY A 104 -17.23 6.73 -53.83
C GLY A 104 -17.18 5.72 -52.67
N PRO A 105 -16.23 5.82 -51.72
CA PRO A 105 -16.26 4.99 -50.53
C PRO A 105 -17.11 5.69 -49.46
N ASP A 106 -18.36 5.27 -49.34
CA ASP A 106 -19.11 5.41 -48.09
C ASP A 106 -19.01 4.08 -47.35
N ALA A 107 -17.89 3.90 -46.65
CA ALA A 107 -17.71 2.87 -45.66
C ALA A 107 -17.02 3.54 -44.48
N ARG A 108 -17.75 3.80 -43.39
CA ARG A 108 -17.11 4.04 -42.10
C ARG A 108 -16.43 2.74 -41.70
N PRO A 109 -15.10 2.68 -41.57
CA PRO A 109 -14.48 1.55 -40.90
C PRO A 109 -14.74 1.76 -39.41
N ASP A 110 -15.65 0.98 -38.85
CA ASP A 110 -15.65 0.72 -37.41
C ASP A 110 -14.27 0.16 -37.06
N ASP A 111 -13.66 0.66 -35.98
CA ASP A 111 -12.36 0.21 -35.50
C ASP A 111 -12.51 -1.25 -35.04
N GLU A 112 -12.10 -2.18 -35.90
CA GLU A 112 -12.25 -3.61 -35.64
C GLU A 112 -11.14 -4.06 -34.67
N PRO A 113 -11.45 -4.82 -33.61
CA PRO A 113 -10.46 -5.32 -32.63
C PRO A 113 -9.26 -6.06 -33.26
N ASP A 114 -9.44 -6.52 -34.51
CA ASP A 114 -8.51 -7.30 -35.32
C ASP A 114 -7.31 -6.50 -35.87
N ASP A 115 -7.42 -5.17 -36.01
CA ASP A 115 -6.37 -4.35 -36.64
C ASP A 115 -5.06 -4.31 -35.86
N VAL A 116 -5.14 -4.22 -34.52
CA VAL A 116 -3.93 -4.22 -33.69
C VAL A 116 -3.24 -5.57 -33.77
N LEU A 117 -4.00 -6.67 -33.82
CA LEU A 117 -3.44 -8.02 -33.97
C LEU A 117 -2.76 -8.19 -35.33
N ARG A 118 -3.36 -7.68 -36.42
CA ARG A 118 -2.72 -7.62 -37.75
C ARG A 118 -1.40 -6.84 -37.71
N LEU A 119 -1.35 -5.73 -36.96
CA LEU A 119 -0.12 -4.96 -36.78
C LEU A 119 0.96 -5.74 -36.01
N VAL A 120 0.59 -6.57 -35.02
CA VAL A 120 1.53 -7.50 -34.37
C VAL A 120 2.13 -8.46 -35.39
N PHE A 121 1.28 -9.12 -36.21
CA PHE A 121 1.72 -10.09 -37.21
C PHE A 121 2.58 -9.46 -38.31
N LEU A 122 2.25 -8.24 -38.73
CA LEU A 122 3.08 -7.45 -39.65
C LEU A 122 4.45 -7.16 -39.03
N SER A 123 4.47 -6.70 -37.78
CA SER A 123 5.72 -6.36 -37.07
C SER A 123 6.57 -7.58 -36.76
N CYS A 124 5.97 -8.78 -36.68
CA CYS A 124 6.63 -10.06 -36.46
C CYS A 124 6.94 -10.82 -37.77
N HIS A 125 6.87 -10.17 -38.94
CA HIS A 125 7.08 -10.82 -40.23
C HIS A 125 8.50 -11.42 -40.36
N PRO A 126 8.65 -12.62 -40.96
CA PRO A 126 9.94 -13.32 -41.06
C PRO A 126 11.03 -12.55 -41.80
N VAL A 127 10.64 -11.65 -42.71
CA VAL A 127 11.55 -10.77 -43.46
C VAL A 127 12.36 -9.82 -42.58
N LEU A 128 11.88 -9.56 -41.36
CA LEU A 128 12.59 -8.75 -40.39
C LEU A 128 13.50 -9.63 -39.52
N PRO A 129 14.71 -9.19 -39.16
CA PRO A 129 15.53 -9.86 -38.15
C PRO A 129 14.86 -9.76 -36.77
N THR A 130 15.09 -10.75 -35.89
CA THR A 130 14.44 -10.86 -34.58
C THR A 130 14.50 -9.58 -33.75
N GLU A 131 15.67 -8.95 -33.68
CA GLU A 131 15.87 -7.70 -32.94
C GLU A 131 15.03 -6.53 -33.49
N ALA A 132 14.78 -6.52 -34.81
CA ALA A 132 13.95 -5.52 -35.45
C ALA A 132 12.45 -5.77 -35.19
N ARG A 133 12.01 -7.04 -35.16
CA ARG A 133 10.62 -7.40 -34.81
C ARG A 133 10.25 -6.90 -33.42
N ALA A 134 11.12 -7.17 -32.45
CA ALA A 134 10.89 -6.77 -31.06
C ALA A 134 10.96 -5.25 -30.89
N ALA A 135 11.95 -4.56 -31.48
CA ALA A 135 12.05 -3.10 -31.40
C ALA A 135 10.87 -2.39 -32.09
N LEU A 136 10.47 -2.84 -33.29
CA LEU A 136 9.34 -2.29 -34.03
C LEU A 136 8.03 -2.47 -33.24
N THR A 137 7.81 -3.65 -32.68
CA THR A 137 6.56 -3.92 -31.95
C THR A 137 6.50 -3.16 -30.62
N LEU A 138 7.60 -3.07 -29.86
CA LEU A 138 7.66 -2.24 -28.65
C LEU A 138 7.41 -0.76 -28.95
N ARG A 139 7.90 -0.27 -30.09
CA ARG A 139 7.68 1.11 -30.53
C ARG A 139 6.22 1.37 -30.92
N LEU A 140 5.66 0.52 -31.78
CA LEU A 140 4.34 0.72 -32.37
C LEU A 140 3.20 0.33 -31.44
N LEU A 141 3.34 -0.74 -30.67
CA LEU A 141 2.28 -1.32 -29.84
C LEU A 141 2.52 -1.06 -28.35
N GLY A 142 3.77 -1.10 -27.91
CA GLY A 142 4.12 -0.73 -26.54
C GLY A 142 4.10 0.79 -26.31
N GLY A 143 4.19 1.60 -27.35
CA GLY A 143 4.30 3.06 -27.22
C GLY A 143 5.57 3.50 -26.48
N LEU A 144 6.60 2.65 -26.44
CA LEU A 144 7.88 2.98 -25.80
C LEU A 144 8.66 4.00 -26.63
N THR A 145 9.45 4.83 -25.95
CA THR A 145 10.41 5.73 -26.61
C THR A 145 11.61 4.95 -27.15
N ALA A 146 12.33 5.53 -28.12
CA ALA A 146 13.56 4.94 -28.62
C ALA A 146 14.60 4.79 -27.49
N GLU A 147 14.65 5.75 -26.56
CA GLU A 147 15.48 5.69 -25.36
C GLU A 147 15.13 4.49 -24.46
N GLU A 148 13.84 4.28 -24.19
CA GLU A 148 13.36 3.17 -23.35
C GLU A 148 13.70 1.82 -23.97
N ILE A 149 13.47 1.66 -25.29
CA ILE A 149 13.82 0.44 -26.02
C ILE A 149 15.34 0.26 -26.05
N ALA A 150 16.12 1.31 -26.29
CA ALA A 150 17.58 1.22 -26.36
C ALA A 150 18.18 0.72 -25.05
N ARG A 151 17.62 1.17 -23.92
CA ARG A 151 17.98 0.70 -22.59
C ARG A 151 17.64 -0.78 -22.38
N ALA A 152 16.48 -1.25 -22.85
CA ALA A 152 16.08 -2.65 -22.78
C ALA A 152 16.99 -3.56 -23.61
N PHE A 153 17.44 -3.10 -24.78
CA PHE A 153 18.33 -3.84 -25.68
C PHE A 153 19.82 -3.63 -25.40
N LEU A 154 20.18 -2.78 -24.43
CA LEU A 154 21.57 -2.41 -24.11
C LEU A 154 22.34 -1.84 -25.32
N VAL A 155 21.65 -1.07 -26.15
CA VAL A 155 22.23 -0.36 -27.32
C VAL A 155 21.98 1.14 -27.19
N THR A 156 22.47 1.94 -28.14
CA THR A 156 22.20 3.38 -28.16
C THR A 156 20.83 3.69 -28.75
N GLU A 157 20.26 4.83 -28.37
CA GLU A 157 18.99 5.33 -28.94
C GLU A 157 19.06 5.42 -30.48
N THR A 158 20.20 5.87 -31.02
CA THR A 158 20.44 5.94 -32.45
C THR A 158 20.31 4.58 -33.14
N VAL A 159 20.83 3.51 -32.53
CA VAL A 159 20.72 2.15 -33.07
C VAL A 159 19.26 1.71 -33.13
N ILE A 160 18.46 1.99 -32.10
CA ILE A 160 17.02 1.66 -32.12
C ILE A 160 16.27 2.46 -33.17
N THR A 161 16.49 3.78 -33.25
CA THR A 161 15.81 4.62 -34.24
C THR A 161 16.12 4.17 -35.66
N GLN A 162 17.38 3.85 -35.96
CA GLN A 162 17.79 3.29 -37.24
C GLN A 162 17.17 1.92 -37.51
N ARG A 163 17.13 1.04 -36.49
CA ARG A 163 16.56 -0.31 -36.57
C ARG A 163 15.06 -0.27 -36.86
N VAL A 164 14.31 0.58 -36.17
CA VAL A 164 12.87 0.76 -36.40
C VAL A 164 12.61 1.35 -37.79
N ALA A 165 13.37 2.37 -38.20
CA ALA A 165 13.23 2.96 -39.54
C ALA A 165 13.58 1.97 -40.66
N ALA A 166 14.62 1.16 -40.49
CA ALA A 166 14.97 0.11 -41.43
C ALA A 166 13.88 -0.97 -41.51
N ALA A 167 13.33 -1.40 -40.37
CA ALA A 167 12.27 -2.39 -40.34
C ALA A 167 11.02 -1.95 -41.13
N LYS A 168 10.58 -0.70 -40.95
CA LYS A 168 9.45 -0.14 -41.71
C LYS A 168 9.73 -0.09 -43.21
N ARG A 169 10.93 0.35 -43.60
CA ARG A 169 11.34 0.38 -45.02
C ARG A 169 11.33 -1.01 -45.62
N THR A 170 11.90 -2.01 -44.94
CA THR A 170 11.89 -3.40 -45.42
C THR A 170 10.47 -3.93 -45.58
N LEU A 171 9.55 -3.66 -44.64
CA LEU A 171 8.15 -4.08 -44.77
C LEU A 171 7.45 -3.43 -45.97
N ALA A 172 7.74 -2.16 -46.26
CA ALA A 172 7.19 -1.44 -47.40
C ALA A 172 7.79 -1.90 -48.74
N GLU A 173 9.12 -2.06 -48.81
CA GLU A 173 9.84 -2.55 -50.00
C GLU A 173 9.38 -3.94 -50.40
N GLU A 174 9.15 -4.82 -49.41
CA GLU A 174 8.68 -6.19 -49.61
C GLU A 174 7.16 -6.30 -49.76
N SER A 175 6.44 -5.16 -49.72
CA SER A 175 4.99 -5.07 -49.89
C SER A 175 4.20 -6.07 -49.02
N VAL A 176 4.62 -6.21 -47.76
CA VAL A 176 4.03 -7.19 -46.85
C VAL A 176 2.54 -6.86 -46.61
N PRO A 177 1.61 -7.80 -46.84
CA PRO A 177 0.18 -7.52 -46.70
C PRO A 177 -0.22 -7.28 -45.24
N PHE A 178 -1.12 -6.31 -45.03
CA PHE A 178 -1.73 -6.02 -43.72
C PHE A 178 -2.96 -6.91 -43.47
N GLU A 179 -2.71 -8.21 -43.36
CA GLU A 179 -3.72 -9.25 -43.19
C GLU A 179 -3.28 -10.24 -42.11
N LEU A 180 -4.24 -10.94 -41.50
CA LEU A 180 -3.91 -12.06 -40.62
C LEU A 180 -3.36 -13.22 -41.47
N PRO A 181 -2.27 -13.87 -41.05
CA PRO A 181 -1.75 -15.01 -41.77
C PRO A 181 -2.64 -16.25 -41.53
N ASP A 182 -2.84 -17.04 -42.58
CA ASP A 182 -3.57 -18.31 -42.53
C ASP A 182 -2.62 -19.51 -42.53
N GLY A 183 -3.08 -20.65 -41.99
CA GLY A 183 -2.40 -21.95 -42.12
C GLY A 183 -0.93 -21.94 -41.66
N ASP A 184 -0.03 -22.37 -42.54
CA ASP A 184 1.40 -22.53 -42.23
C ASP A 184 2.10 -21.18 -41.94
N HIS A 185 1.64 -20.08 -42.54
CA HIS A 185 2.20 -18.75 -42.29
C HIS A 185 1.86 -18.23 -40.88
N LEU A 186 0.74 -18.67 -40.30
CA LEU A 186 0.41 -18.39 -38.90
C LEU A 186 1.42 -19.09 -37.98
N ALA A 187 1.67 -20.37 -38.21
CA ALA A 187 2.59 -21.18 -37.41
C ALA A 187 4.03 -20.64 -37.45
N GLU A 188 4.51 -20.21 -38.63
CA GLU A 188 5.85 -19.63 -38.80
C GLU A 188 6.06 -18.35 -37.96
N ARG A 189 5.02 -17.52 -37.82
CA ARG A 189 5.08 -16.24 -37.12
C ARG A 189 4.74 -16.35 -35.64
N LEU A 190 3.99 -17.37 -35.24
CA LEU A 190 3.40 -17.49 -33.91
C LEU A 190 4.44 -17.44 -32.79
N SER A 191 5.58 -18.12 -32.96
CA SER A 191 6.65 -18.10 -31.95
C SER A 191 7.17 -16.68 -31.69
N SER A 192 7.38 -15.88 -32.74
CA SER A 192 7.83 -14.49 -32.60
C SER A 192 6.74 -13.60 -31.99
N VAL A 193 5.47 -13.84 -32.36
CA VAL A 193 4.33 -13.10 -31.79
C VAL A 193 4.22 -13.35 -30.28
N LEU A 194 4.31 -14.61 -29.84
CA LEU A 194 4.29 -14.97 -28.42
C LEU A 194 5.45 -14.32 -27.65
N GLU A 195 6.66 -14.36 -28.21
CA GLU A 195 7.85 -13.75 -27.62
C GLU A 195 7.67 -12.24 -27.41
N VAL A 196 7.19 -11.55 -28.43
CA VAL A 196 7.00 -10.10 -28.39
C VAL A 196 5.87 -9.69 -27.45
N ILE A 197 4.74 -10.40 -27.44
CA ILE A 197 3.65 -10.15 -26.48
C ILE A 197 4.16 -10.34 -25.05
N TYR A 198 4.93 -11.40 -24.79
CA TYR A 198 5.48 -11.63 -23.47
C TYR A 198 6.53 -10.58 -23.07
N LEU A 199 7.32 -10.09 -24.03
CA LEU A 199 8.27 -9.00 -23.80
C LEU A 199 7.56 -7.70 -23.39
N ILE A 200 6.49 -7.33 -24.10
CA ILE A 200 5.65 -6.16 -23.74
C ILE A 200 5.09 -6.34 -22.33
N PHE A 201 4.59 -7.54 -22.00
CA PHE A 201 4.09 -7.83 -20.67
C PHE A 201 5.17 -7.68 -19.61
N ASN A 202 6.36 -8.26 -19.80
CA ASN A 202 7.45 -8.21 -18.83
C ASN A 202 7.93 -6.78 -18.57
N GLU A 203 8.06 -5.96 -19.61
CA GLU A 203 8.43 -4.55 -19.46
C GLU A 203 7.35 -3.75 -18.71
N GLY A 204 6.08 -4.13 -18.88
CA GLY A 204 4.98 -3.62 -18.05
C GLY A 204 5.02 -4.10 -16.60
N TYR A 205 5.43 -5.36 -16.39
CA TYR A 205 5.30 -6.09 -15.13
C TYR A 205 6.52 -5.95 -14.19
N SER A 206 7.65 -5.52 -14.70
CA SER A 206 8.84 -5.21 -13.92
C SER A 206 9.62 -4.17 -14.70
N ALA A 207 9.28 -2.90 -14.50
CA ALA A 207 9.88 -1.80 -15.25
C ALA A 207 11.40 -1.85 -15.04
N THR A 208 12.12 -2.09 -16.13
CA THR A 208 13.59 -2.27 -16.09
C THR A 208 14.32 -0.96 -15.81
N SER A 209 13.59 0.17 -15.82
CA SER A 209 14.11 1.52 -15.56
C SER A 209 12.99 2.52 -15.23
N GLY A 210 13.37 3.64 -14.61
CA GLY A 210 12.45 4.70 -14.15
C GLY A 210 12.11 4.60 -12.66
N ASP A 211 11.30 5.53 -12.18
CA ASP A 211 10.89 5.62 -10.77
C ASP A 211 9.73 4.67 -10.42
N ASP A 212 8.96 4.23 -11.43
CA ASP A 212 7.81 3.34 -11.25
C ASP A 212 8.22 1.86 -11.35
N LEU A 213 7.81 1.03 -10.39
CA LEU A 213 8.08 -0.43 -10.38
C LEU A 213 7.27 -1.23 -11.43
N MET A 214 6.18 -0.64 -11.95
CA MET A 214 5.21 -1.27 -12.84
C MET A 214 4.66 -0.23 -13.83
N ARG A 215 4.35 -0.65 -15.06
CA ARG A 215 3.59 0.13 -16.06
C ARG A 215 2.28 -0.60 -16.40
N PRO A 216 1.20 -0.38 -15.62
CA PRO A 216 -0.03 -1.18 -15.75
C PRO A 216 -0.68 -1.15 -17.14
N GLY A 217 -0.56 -0.03 -17.87
CA GLY A 217 -1.11 0.09 -19.22
C GLY A 217 -0.53 -0.94 -20.20
N LEU A 218 0.79 -1.16 -20.15
CA LEU A 218 1.48 -2.17 -20.98
C LEU A 218 1.03 -3.59 -20.64
N CYS A 219 0.88 -3.91 -19.35
CA CYS A 219 0.39 -5.22 -18.91
C CYS A 219 -1.02 -5.49 -19.45
N LEU A 220 -1.90 -4.49 -19.39
CA LEU A 220 -3.29 -4.62 -19.84
C LEU A 220 -3.37 -4.82 -21.35
N GLU A 221 -2.56 -4.11 -22.13
CA GLU A 221 -2.53 -4.28 -23.59
C GLU A 221 -1.94 -5.65 -23.99
N ALA A 222 -0.86 -6.10 -23.36
CA ALA A 222 -0.33 -7.44 -23.62
C ALA A 222 -1.33 -8.55 -23.27
N LEU A 223 -2.09 -8.41 -22.17
CA LEU A 223 -3.18 -9.32 -21.83
C LEU A 223 -4.30 -9.31 -22.87
N ARG A 224 -4.67 -8.13 -23.38
CA ARG A 224 -5.67 -8.00 -24.45
C ARG A 224 -5.19 -8.69 -25.73
N LEU A 225 -3.95 -8.44 -26.15
CA LEU A 225 -3.34 -9.06 -27.33
C LEU A 225 -3.26 -10.59 -27.19
N GLY A 226 -2.83 -11.10 -26.03
CA GLY A 226 -2.79 -12.53 -25.77
C GLY A 226 -4.17 -13.20 -25.87
N ARG A 227 -5.22 -12.55 -25.35
CA ARG A 227 -6.61 -13.07 -25.44
C ARG A 227 -7.12 -13.10 -26.87
N LEU A 228 -6.89 -12.04 -27.65
CA LEU A 228 -7.24 -12.02 -29.09
C LEU A 228 -6.49 -13.11 -29.86
N LEU A 229 -5.21 -13.32 -29.55
CA LEU A 229 -4.43 -14.40 -30.16
C LEU A 229 -4.99 -15.79 -29.80
N ALA A 230 -5.47 -15.98 -28.57
CA ALA A 230 -6.11 -17.24 -28.15
C ALA A 230 -7.45 -17.52 -28.85
N GLU A 231 -8.17 -16.48 -29.27
CA GLU A 231 -9.37 -16.59 -30.10
C GLU A 231 -9.02 -16.93 -31.56
N LEU A 232 -7.95 -16.34 -32.10
CA LEU A 232 -7.46 -16.59 -33.46
C LEU A 232 -6.86 -18.00 -33.62
N ALA A 233 -6.09 -18.45 -32.62
CA ALA A 233 -5.36 -19.71 -32.64
C ALA A 233 -5.83 -20.65 -31.49
N PRO A 234 -7.11 -21.07 -31.46
CA PRO A 234 -7.67 -21.79 -30.33
C PRO A 234 -7.11 -23.21 -30.17
N ARG A 235 -6.45 -23.73 -31.21
CA ARG A 235 -5.80 -25.05 -31.25
C ARG A 235 -4.30 -25.01 -30.93
N GLU A 236 -3.76 -23.86 -30.54
CA GLU A 236 -2.34 -23.70 -30.22
C GLU A 236 -2.14 -23.68 -28.69
N PRO A 237 -1.54 -24.72 -28.09
CA PRO A 237 -1.45 -24.84 -26.63
C PRO A 237 -0.56 -23.76 -26.00
N GLU A 238 0.50 -23.33 -26.68
CA GLU A 238 1.43 -22.30 -26.19
C GLU A 238 0.78 -20.91 -26.11
N VAL A 239 -0.22 -20.62 -26.95
CA VAL A 239 -0.98 -19.35 -26.88
C VAL A 239 -1.76 -19.30 -25.59
N HIS A 240 -2.49 -20.36 -25.27
CA HIS A 240 -3.22 -20.50 -24.01
C HIS A 240 -2.29 -20.53 -22.80
N GLY A 241 -1.11 -21.16 -22.94
CA GLY A 241 -0.04 -21.14 -21.93
C GLY A 241 0.45 -19.72 -21.64
N LEU A 242 0.73 -18.91 -22.67
CA LEU A 242 1.15 -17.52 -22.50
C LEU A 242 0.07 -16.67 -21.82
N VAL A 243 -1.19 -16.80 -22.24
CA VAL A 243 -2.31 -16.11 -21.59
C VAL A 243 -2.40 -16.51 -20.11
N ALA A 244 -2.33 -17.81 -19.81
CA ALA A 244 -2.36 -18.30 -18.43
C ALA A 244 -1.25 -17.69 -17.57
N LEU A 245 -0.02 -17.67 -18.10
CA LEU A 245 1.15 -17.07 -17.44
C LEU A 245 0.92 -15.59 -17.12
N MET A 246 0.52 -14.79 -18.11
CA MET A 246 0.33 -13.35 -17.96
C MET A 246 -0.82 -13.02 -16.99
N GLU A 247 -1.95 -13.72 -17.07
CA GLU A 247 -3.10 -13.52 -16.17
C GLU A 247 -2.70 -13.79 -14.71
N ILE A 248 -2.00 -14.89 -14.46
CA ILE A 248 -1.57 -15.25 -13.11
C ILE A 248 -0.51 -14.27 -12.59
N GLN A 249 0.44 -13.85 -13.43
CA GLN A 249 1.43 -12.85 -13.03
C GLN A 249 0.76 -11.52 -12.71
N ALA A 250 -0.13 -11.03 -13.59
CA ALA A 250 -0.87 -9.78 -13.43
C ALA A 250 -1.75 -9.77 -12.17
N SER A 251 -2.29 -10.94 -11.75
CA SER A 251 -3.09 -11.06 -10.53
C SER A 251 -2.40 -10.50 -9.27
N ARG A 252 -1.07 -10.49 -9.27
CA ARG A 252 -0.25 -10.08 -8.13
C ARG A 252 0.05 -8.58 -8.08
N ALA A 253 -0.34 -7.80 -9.09
CA ALA A 253 0.09 -6.40 -9.25
C ALA A 253 -0.11 -5.56 -7.96
N ALA A 254 -1.27 -5.69 -7.30
CA ALA A 254 -1.58 -4.96 -6.07
C ALA A 254 -0.76 -5.41 -4.84
N ALA A 255 -0.15 -6.59 -4.86
CA ALA A 255 0.62 -7.15 -3.74
C ALA A 255 2.14 -6.98 -3.88
N ARG A 256 2.61 -6.48 -5.04
CA ARG A 256 4.05 -6.36 -5.34
C ARG A 256 4.72 -5.13 -4.73
N THR A 257 3.94 -4.14 -4.32
CA THR A 257 4.44 -2.87 -3.80
C THR A 257 3.88 -2.63 -2.39
N GLY A 258 4.78 -2.32 -1.46
CA GLY A 258 4.42 -1.99 -0.08
C GLY A 258 3.97 -0.53 0.09
N PRO A 259 3.54 -0.12 1.30
CA PRO A 259 2.99 1.21 1.56
C PRO A 259 3.96 2.37 1.28
N SER A 260 5.27 2.12 1.28
CA SER A 260 6.32 3.10 0.97
C SER A 260 6.87 2.99 -0.44
N GLY A 261 6.24 2.21 -1.33
CA GLY A 261 6.69 2.05 -2.72
C GLY A 261 7.77 0.98 -2.89
N GLU A 262 8.11 0.21 -1.86
CA GLU A 262 9.14 -0.82 -1.88
C GLU A 262 8.67 -2.12 -2.55
N PRO A 263 9.56 -2.84 -3.24
CA PRO A 263 9.24 -4.16 -3.80
C PRO A 263 9.04 -5.19 -2.68
N VAL A 264 7.98 -6.00 -2.81
CA VAL A 264 7.65 -7.08 -1.86
C VAL A 264 8.00 -8.44 -2.49
N PRO A 265 8.94 -9.22 -1.90
CA PRO A 265 9.30 -10.56 -2.36
C PRO A 265 8.10 -11.48 -2.47
N LEU A 266 8.07 -12.37 -3.48
CA LEU A 266 6.91 -13.24 -3.76
C LEU A 266 6.37 -14.01 -2.54
N HIS A 267 7.25 -14.47 -1.65
CA HIS A 267 6.87 -15.23 -0.46
C HIS A 267 6.31 -14.35 0.67
N GLU A 268 6.59 -13.05 0.65
CA GLU A 268 6.07 -12.06 1.61
C GLU A 268 4.80 -11.36 1.09
N GLN A 269 4.46 -11.54 -0.19
CA GLN A 269 3.27 -10.95 -0.79
C GLN A 269 2.01 -11.50 -0.10
N ASN A 270 1.15 -10.59 0.36
CA ASN A 270 -0.16 -10.97 0.87
C ASN A 270 -1.03 -11.53 -0.27
N ARG A 271 -1.17 -12.87 -0.31
CA ARG A 271 -1.96 -13.59 -1.32
C ARG A 271 -3.44 -13.24 -1.31
N GLY A 272 -3.97 -12.73 -0.19
CA GLY A 272 -5.33 -12.20 -0.11
C GLY A 272 -5.55 -10.92 -0.93
N ARG A 273 -4.47 -10.24 -1.35
CA ARG A 273 -4.52 -9.09 -2.26
C ARG A 273 -4.39 -9.48 -3.74
N TRP A 274 -4.26 -10.78 -4.06
CA TRP A 274 -4.16 -11.23 -5.44
C TRP A 274 -5.55 -11.24 -6.08
N ASP A 275 -5.62 -10.76 -7.33
CA ASP A 275 -6.86 -10.68 -8.08
C ASP A 275 -7.37 -12.09 -8.45
N GLN A 276 -8.46 -12.48 -7.79
CA GLN A 276 -9.06 -13.80 -7.94
C GLN A 276 -9.70 -14.00 -9.32
N LEU A 277 -10.13 -12.93 -10.01
CA LEU A 277 -10.67 -13.04 -11.36
C LEU A 277 -9.57 -13.38 -12.35
N LEU A 278 -8.42 -12.71 -12.27
CA LEU A 278 -7.26 -12.99 -13.12
C LEU A 278 -6.70 -14.40 -12.86
N ILE A 279 -6.64 -14.85 -11.59
CA ILE A 279 -6.26 -16.24 -11.27
C ILE A 279 -7.20 -17.25 -11.94
N ARG A 280 -8.53 -17.05 -11.84
CA ARG A 280 -9.51 -17.94 -12.47
C ARG A 280 -9.35 -17.96 -13.99
N ARG A 281 -9.18 -16.81 -14.63
CA ARG A 281 -8.94 -16.72 -16.08
C ARG A 281 -7.67 -17.46 -16.48
N GLY A 282 -6.59 -17.29 -15.72
CA GLY A 282 -5.34 -18.00 -15.95
C GLY A 282 -5.49 -19.52 -15.83
N PHE A 283 -6.25 -20.00 -14.83
CA PHE A 283 -6.55 -21.42 -14.70
C PHE A 283 -7.40 -21.95 -15.86
N THR A 284 -8.40 -21.20 -16.30
CA THR A 284 -9.21 -21.57 -17.49
C THR A 284 -8.34 -21.68 -18.74
N ALA A 285 -7.46 -20.71 -18.98
CA ALA A 285 -6.53 -20.75 -20.11
C ALA A 285 -5.57 -21.96 -19.99
N MET A 286 -5.05 -22.26 -18.81
CA MET A 286 -4.19 -23.43 -18.59
C MET A 286 -4.95 -24.76 -18.85
N LEU A 287 -6.20 -24.86 -18.42
CA LEU A 287 -7.04 -26.03 -18.73
C LEU A 287 -7.25 -26.17 -20.24
N LYS A 288 -7.49 -25.05 -20.94
CA LYS A 288 -7.63 -25.05 -22.39
C LYS A 288 -6.35 -25.52 -23.10
N ALA A 289 -5.18 -25.04 -22.67
CA ALA A 289 -3.89 -25.49 -23.18
C ALA A 289 -3.74 -27.03 -23.04
N ARG A 290 -4.15 -27.58 -21.90
CA ARG A 290 -4.10 -29.03 -21.65
C ARG A 290 -5.10 -29.83 -22.47
N GLU A 291 -6.31 -29.30 -22.71
CA GLU A 291 -7.34 -29.95 -23.55
C GLU A 291 -6.91 -30.04 -25.02
N VAL A 292 -6.26 -29.00 -25.52
CA VAL A 292 -5.68 -28.98 -26.88
C VAL A 292 -4.62 -30.06 -27.04
N GLY A 293 -3.80 -30.28 -25.99
CA GLY A 293 -2.75 -31.30 -25.97
C GLY A 293 -1.47 -30.89 -26.70
N GLY A 294 -0.54 -31.83 -26.85
CA GLY A 294 0.79 -31.59 -27.43
C GLY A 294 1.93 -31.60 -26.41
N ALA A 295 3.17 -31.53 -26.89
CA ALA A 295 4.34 -31.41 -26.02
C ALA A 295 4.36 -30.00 -25.40
N PRO A 296 4.60 -29.87 -24.08
CA PRO A 296 4.57 -28.57 -23.43
C PRO A 296 5.77 -27.72 -23.86
N GLY A 297 5.49 -26.54 -24.42
CA GLY A 297 6.51 -25.57 -24.78
C GLY A 297 6.89 -24.65 -23.59
N PRO A 298 7.73 -23.62 -23.84
CA PRO A 298 8.24 -22.77 -22.79
C PRO A 298 7.15 -22.04 -22.00
N TYR A 299 6.12 -21.50 -22.66
CA TYR A 299 5.09 -20.72 -21.99
C TYR A 299 4.13 -21.59 -21.19
N MET A 300 3.77 -22.76 -21.68
CA MET A 300 2.95 -23.70 -20.92
C MET A 300 3.67 -24.18 -19.64
N LEU A 301 4.98 -24.43 -19.70
CA LEU A 301 5.78 -24.81 -18.53
C LEU A 301 5.92 -23.66 -17.53
N GLN A 302 6.16 -22.44 -18.00
CA GLN A 302 6.19 -21.25 -17.15
C GLN A 302 4.82 -20.98 -16.51
N ALA A 303 3.73 -21.14 -17.26
CA ALA A 303 2.37 -21.03 -16.74
C ALA A 303 2.09 -22.08 -15.67
N ALA A 304 2.51 -23.34 -15.87
CA ALA A 304 2.38 -24.39 -14.87
C ALA A 304 3.09 -24.02 -13.56
N ILE A 305 4.29 -23.43 -13.63
CA ILE A 305 5.03 -22.93 -12.46
C ILE A 305 4.22 -21.82 -11.77
N ALA A 306 3.69 -20.87 -12.53
CA ALA A 306 2.85 -19.80 -12.00
C ALA A 306 1.57 -20.33 -11.33
N VAL A 307 0.95 -21.39 -11.90
CA VAL A 307 -0.21 -22.08 -11.33
C VAL A 307 0.11 -22.68 -9.96
N CYS A 308 1.26 -23.35 -9.78
CA CYS A 308 1.67 -23.89 -8.48
C CYS A 308 1.70 -22.80 -7.41
N HIS A 309 2.22 -21.62 -7.74
CA HIS A 309 2.18 -20.47 -6.83
C HIS A 309 0.76 -19.97 -6.56
N ALA A 310 -0.09 -19.85 -7.59
CA ALA A 310 -1.46 -19.34 -7.43
C ALA A 310 -2.42 -20.28 -6.72
N GLN A 311 -2.17 -21.60 -6.73
CA GLN A 311 -3.00 -22.58 -6.04
C GLN A 311 -2.77 -22.59 -4.52
N ALA A 312 -1.55 -22.30 -4.08
CA ALA A 312 -1.20 -22.29 -2.66
C ALA A 312 -1.83 -21.08 -1.93
N ARG A 313 -2.42 -21.32 -0.76
CA ARG A 313 -3.09 -20.27 0.03
C ARG A 313 -2.12 -19.40 0.82
N SER A 314 -1.02 -19.99 1.25
CA SER A 314 0.10 -19.34 1.93
C SER A 314 1.41 -19.57 1.16
N ALA A 315 2.49 -18.89 1.55
CA ALA A 315 3.79 -19.10 0.94
C ALA A 315 4.36 -20.48 1.26
N GLU A 316 4.08 -20.96 2.47
CA GLU A 316 4.50 -22.22 3.04
C GLU A 316 3.85 -23.42 2.33
N ASP A 317 2.61 -23.27 1.87
CA ASP A 317 1.86 -24.31 1.15
C ASP A 317 2.31 -24.49 -0.32
N THR A 318 3.30 -23.74 -0.79
CA THR A 318 3.75 -23.79 -2.18
C THR A 318 4.44 -25.13 -2.47
N ASP A 319 3.98 -25.87 -3.49
CA ASP A 319 4.60 -27.13 -3.91
C ASP A 319 5.92 -26.88 -4.67
N TRP A 320 6.99 -26.70 -3.90
CA TRP A 320 8.34 -26.48 -4.44
C TRP A 320 8.90 -27.71 -5.16
N ALA A 321 8.51 -28.93 -4.77
CA ALA A 321 8.96 -30.15 -5.45
C ALA A 321 8.42 -30.21 -6.88
N GLN A 322 7.13 -29.89 -7.06
CA GLN A 322 6.53 -29.76 -8.38
C GLN A 322 7.18 -28.64 -9.20
N ILE A 323 7.40 -27.46 -8.60
CA ILE A 323 8.06 -26.33 -9.28
C ILE A 323 9.49 -26.71 -9.73
N ALA A 324 10.27 -27.41 -8.91
CA ALA A 324 11.60 -27.89 -9.28
C ALA A 324 11.57 -28.86 -10.46
N ALA A 325 10.58 -29.78 -10.49
CA ALA A 325 10.37 -30.68 -11.62
C ALA A 325 9.98 -29.94 -12.91
N LEU A 326 9.12 -28.94 -12.80
CA LEU A 326 8.72 -28.09 -13.94
C LEU A 326 9.90 -27.27 -14.47
N TYR A 327 10.74 -26.69 -13.61
CA TYR A 327 11.97 -26.03 -14.05
C TYR A 327 12.98 -27.00 -14.69
N ALA A 328 13.03 -28.25 -14.22
CA ALA A 328 13.87 -29.28 -14.85
C ALA A 328 13.37 -29.62 -16.26
N ALA A 329 12.06 -29.64 -16.50
CA ALA A 329 11.48 -29.77 -17.84
C ALA A 329 11.75 -28.51 -18.70
N LEU A 330 11.53 -27.32 -18.14
CA LEU A 330 11.74 -26.05 -18.84
C LEU A 330 13.20 -25.87 -19.28
N THR A 331 14.16 -26.29 -18.47
CA THR A 331 15.60 -26.22 -18.82
C THR A 331 15.94 -27.08 -20.06
N ARG A 332 15.16 -28.11 -20.38
CA ARG A 332 15.38 -28.93 -21.59
C ARG A 332 14.87 -28.24 -22.86
N VAL A 333 13.77 -27.51 -22.73
CA VAL A 333 13.11 -26.81 -23.85
C VAL A 333 13.72 -25.41 -24.07
N LEU A 334 14.14 -24.75 -22.99
CA LEU A 334 14.69 -23.40 -22.98
C LEU A 334 15.93 -23.34 -22.07
N PRO A 335 17.11 -23.81 -22.54
CA PRO A 335 18.31 -24.01 -21.71
C PRO A 335 19.10 -22.73 -21.40
N THR A 336 18.42 -21.61 -21.12
CA THR A 336 19.07 -20.31 -20.89
C THR A 336 19.69 -20.22 -19.48
N PRO A 337 20.76 -19.42 -19.28
CA PRO A 337 21.37 -19.22 -17.96
C PRO A 337 20.37 -18.71 -16.91
N VAL A 338 19.44 -17.83 -17.30
CA VAL A 338 18.39 -17.31 -16.41
C VAL A 338 17.42 -18.41 -15.96
N VAL A 339 17.00 -19.31 -16.86
CA VAL A 339 16.15 -20.46 -16.49
C VAL A 339 16.89 -21.40 -15.54
N ARG A 340 18.19 -21.63 -15.75
CA ARG A 340 19.02 -22.45 -14.85
C ARG A 340 19.15 -21.81 -13.46
N LEU A 341 19.29 -20.49 -13.38
CA LEU A 341 19.31 -19.77 -12.10
C LEU A 341 17.97 -19.91 -11.37
N ASN A 342 16.85 -19.72 -12.07
CA ASN A 342 15.52 -19.91 -11.49
C ASN A 342 15.30 -21.36 -11.01
N ARG A 343 15.83 -22.35 -11.75
CA ARG A 343 15.83 -23.76 -11.31
C ARG A 343 16.63 -23.95 -10.02
N ALA A 344 17.78 -23.30 -9.86
CA ALA A 344 18.58 -23.37 -8.64
C ALA A 344 17.79 -22.88 -7.41
N VAL A 345 17.02 -21.79 -7.55
CA VAL A 345 16.11 -21.31 -6.50
C VAL A 345 15.06 -22.36 -6.15
N ALA A 346 14.39 -22.93 -7.16
CA ALA A 346 13.37 -23.95 -6.95
C ALA A 346 13.91 -25.20 -6.25
N VAL A 347 15.08 -25.69 -6.67
CA VAL A 347 15.78 -26.81 -6.03
C VAL A 347 16.18 -26.46 -4.60
N GLY A 348 16.68 -25.24 -4.36
CA GLY A 348 17.02 -24.76 -3.03
C GLY A 348 15.82 -24.75 -2.07
N LYS A 349 14.63 -24.41 -2.56
CA LYS A 349 13.39 -24.45 -1.77
C LYS A 349 12.84 -25.87 -1.59
N ALA A 350 12.99 -26.75 -2.56
CA ALA A 350 12.47 -28.12 -2.51
C ALA A 350 13.37 -29.10 -1.73
N HIS A 351 14.69 -28.96 -1.88
CA HIS A 351 15.69 -29.92 -1.39
C HIS A 351 16.69 -29.29 -0.41
N GLY A 352 16.47 -28.04 -0.01
CA GLY A 352 17.29 -27.33 0.96
C GLY A 352 18.32 -26.39 0.31
N PRO A 353 18.73 -25.33 1.04
CA PRO A 353 19.49 -24.23 0.46
C PRO A 353 20.86 -24.61 -0.09
N GLN A 354 21.50 -25.67 0.45
CA GLN A 354 22.77 -26.17 -0.09
C GLN A 354 22.64 -26.70 -1.52
N ALA A 355 21.59 -27.47 -1.82
CA ALA A 355 21.37 -28.02 -3.16
C ALA A 355 21.11 -26.93 -4.21
N GLY A 356 20.45 -25.84 -3.79
CA GLY A 356 20.32 -24.64 -4.62
C GLY A 356 21.65 -23.95 -4.83
N LEU A 357 22.44 -23.78 -3.76
CA LEU A 357 23.74 -23.11 -3.79
C LEU A 357 24.73 -23.81 -4.73
N ASP A 358 24.79 -25.14 -4.71
CA ASP A 358 25.66 -25.92 -5.60
C ASP A 358 25.34 -25.65 -7.08
N LEU A 359 24.05 -25.54 -7.44
CA LEU A 359 23.62 -25.21 -8.79
C LEU A 359 23.90 -23.74 -9.15
N THR A 360 23.74 -22.82 -8.19
CA THR A 360 24.05 -21.40 -8.36
C THR A 360 25.56 -21.17 -8.55
N ASP A 361 26.41 -21.85 -7.79
CA ASP A 361 27.86 -21.71 -7.86
C ASP A 361 28.40 -22.18 -9.22
N ALA A 362 27.79 -23.21 -9.84
CA ALA A 362 28.12 -23.63 -11.20
C ALA A 362 27.83 -22.55 -12.28
N LEU A 363 26.99 -21.56 -11.98
CA LEU A 363 26.65 -20.45 -12.88
C LEU A 363 27.59 -19.24 -12.74
N LEU A 364 28.47 -19.20 -11.73
CA LEU A 364 29.38 -18.06 -11.50
C LEU A 364 30.37 -17.83 -12.65
N THR A 365 30.68 -18.89 -13.40
CA THR A 365 31.59 -18.84 -14.55
C THR A 365 30.89 -18.46 -15.86
N ASP A 366 29.56 -18.37 -15.88
CA ASP A 366 28.80 -18.05 -17.09
C ASP A 366 28.96 -16.56 -17.45
N PRO A 367 29.50 -16.23 -18.65
CA PRO A 367 29.73 -14.84 -19.03
C PRO A 367 28.45 -14.00 -19.13
N VAL A 368 27.29 -14.63 -19.42
CA VAL A 368 26.01 -13.93 -19.57
C VAL A 368 25.49 -13.42 -18.22
N LEU A 369 25.79 -14.13 -17.12
CA LEU A 369 25.29 -13.78 -15.79
C LEU A 369 26.26 -12.95 -14.95
N ARG A 370 27.48 -12.68 -15.46
CA ARG A 370 28.54 -11.97 -14.72
C ARG A 370 28.08 -10.64 -14.12
N ASP A 371 27.33 -9.87 -14.91
CA ASP A 371 26.83 -8.54 -14.54
C ASP A 371 25.32 -8.57 -14.20
N TYR A 372 24.74 -9.76 -14.03
CA TYR A 372 23.33 -9.93 -13.72
C TYR A 372 23.10 -9.95 -12.21
N HIS A 373 22.56 -8.87 -11.65
CA HIS A 373 22.43 -8.66 -10.20
C HIS A 373 21.67 -9.77 -9.45
N LEU A 374 20.75 -10.50 -10.11
CA LEU A 374 20.00 -11.58 -9.45
C LEU A 374 20.87 -12.81 -9.14
N LEU A 375 21.98 -13.04 -9.85
CA LEU A 375 22.88 -14.15 -9.56
C LEU A 375 23.49 -14.03 -8.14
N PRO A 376 24.19 -12.94 -7.78
CA PRO A 376 24.66 -12.74 -6.42
C PRO A 376 23.50 -12.58 -5.43
N GLY A 377 22.35 -12.00 -5.83
CA GLY A 377 21.17 -11.92 -4.96
C GLY A 377 20.63 -13.29 -4.52
N VAL A 378 20.45 -14.22 -5.47
CA VAL A 378 20.02 -15.60 -5.21
C VAL A 378 21.05 -16.34 -4.35
N ARG A 379 22.35 -16.17 -4.66
CA ARG A 379 23.43 -16.76 -3.87
C ARG A 379 23.39 -16.26 -2.42
N GLY A 380 23.19 -14.96 -2.22
CA GLY A 380 23.03 -14.35 -0.89
C GLY A 380 21.86 -14.93 -0.11
N ASP A 381 20.71 -15.12 -0.76
CA ASP A 381 19.52 -15.74 -0.16
C ASP A 381 19.76 -17.19 0.31
N LEU A 382 20.44 -17.99 -0.52
CA LEU A 382 20.77 -19.38 -0.21
C LEU A 382 21.80 -19.47 0.93
N LEU A 383 22.81 -18.60 0.94
CA LEU A 383 23.81 -18.50 2.01
C LEU A 383 23.17 -18.06 3.34
N ALA A 384 22.26 -17.08 3.32
CA ALA A 384 21.53 -16.67 4.50
C ALA A 384 20.66 -17.82 5.05
N GLY A 385 20.03 -18.60 4.17
CA GLY A 385 19.29 -19.81 4.54
C GLY A 385 20.14 -20.92 5.17
N LEU A 386 21.46 -20.91 4.93
CA LEU A 386 22.44 -21.80 5.56
C LEU A 386 23.06 -21.20 6.84
N GLY A 387 22.66 -19.99 7.25
CA GLY A 387 23.28 -19.27 8.36
C GLY A 387 24.65 -18.67 8.07
N ARG A 388 25.09 -18.66 6.80
CA ARG A 388 26.38 -18.10 6.34
C ARG A 388 26.25 -16.60 6.08
N PHE A 389 25.90 -15.84 7.12
CA PHE A 389 25.47 -14.44 7.01
C PHE A 389 26.56 -13.49 6.50
N ASP A 390 27.82 -13.70 6.89
CA ASP A 390 28.93 -12.86 6.41
C ASP A 390 29.13 -12.96 4.90
N GLU A 391 29.05 -14.18 4.35
CA GLU A 391 29.13 -14.41 2.91
C GLU A 391 27.88 -13.90 2.20
N ALA A 392 26.70 -14.14 2.76
CA ALA A 392 25.43 -13.63 2.23
C ALA A 392 25.45 -12.10 2.10
N ARG A 393 25.97 -11.39 3.12
CA ARG A 393 26.10 -9.94 3.12
C ARG A 393 27.00 -9.44 2.00
N VAL A 394 28.12 -10.11 1.73
CA VAL A 394 29.02 -9.76 0.61
C VAL A 394 28.28 -9.89 -0.72
N GLU A 395 27.52 -10.98 -0.90
CA GLU A 395 26.76 -11.20 -2.12
C GLU A 395 25.61 -10.20 -2.30
N PHE A 396 24.89 -9.83 -1.23
CA PHE A 396 23.84 -8.80 -1.32
C PHE A 396 24.42 -7.43 -1.67
N ARG A 397 25.59 -7.05 -1.13
CA ARG A 397 26.27 -5.80 -1.54
C ARG A 397 26.75 -5.85 -2.99
N ARG A 398 27.24 -7.01 -3.44
CA ARG A 398 27.59 -7.21 -4.86
C ARG A 398 26.36 -7.06 -5.74
N ALA A 399 25.24 -7.70 -5.38
CA ALA A 399 23.97 -7.56 -6.09
C ALA A 399 23.51 -6.09 -6.15
N ALA A 400 23.58 -5.35 -5.04
CA ALA A 400 23.24 -3.94 -4.99
C ALA A 400 24.09 -3.09 -5.96
N SER A 401 25.40 -3.37 -6.07
CA SER A 401 26.30 -2.66 -6.98
C SER A 401 25.97 -2.87 -8.47
N LEU A 402 25.38 -4.03 -8.82
CA LEU A 402 24.97 -4.38 -10.18
C LEU A 402 23.52 -3.97 -10.50
N ALA A 403 22.71 -3.65 -9.48
CA ALA A 403 21.33 -3.23 -9.66
C ALA A 403 21.26 -1.82 -10.28
N ARG A 404 20.49 -1.69 -11.37
CA ARG A 404 20.29 -0.42 -12.10
C ARG A 404 19.07 0.35 -11.63
N ASN A 405 18.13 -0.31 -10.96
CA ASN A 405 16.95 0.31 -10.35
C ASN A 405 17.27 0.73 -8.90
N ALA A 406 16.95 1.98 -8.55
CA ALA A 406 17.23 2.53 -7.22
C ALA A 406 16.47 1.82 -6.10
N ALA A 407 15.22 1.41 -6.33
CA ALA A 407 14.41 0.67 -5.36
C ALA A 407 14.96 -0.75 -5.12
N GLU A 408 15.41 -1.43 -6.18
CA GLU A 408 16.05 -2.75 -6.08
C GLU A 408 17.40 -2.66 -5.36
N ARG A 409 18.22 -1.66 -5.69
CA ARG A 409 19.49 -1.40 -5.00
C ARG A 409 19.26 -1.18 -3.51
N ALA A 410 18.35 -0.27 -3.15
CA ALA A 410 18.04 0.03 -1.76
C ALA A 410 17.48 -1.20 -1.02
N PHE A 411 16.70 -2.06 -1.69
CA PHE A 411 16.22 -3.32 -1.13
C PHE A 411 17.39 -4.28 -0.81
N LEU A 412 18.32 -4.46 -1.75
CA LEU A 412 19.48 -5.34 -1.57
C LEU A 412 20.44 -4.82 -0.50
N GLU A 413 20.64 -3.50 -0.40
CA GLU A 413 21.43 -2.87 0.66
C GLU A 413 20.82 -3.09 2.04
N ARG A 414 19.51 -2.84 2.19
CA ARG A 414 18.80 -3.13 3.45
C ARG A 414 18.96 -4.59 3.87
N ARG A 415 18.84 -5.52 2.92
CA ARG A 415 19.00 -6.95 3.20
C ARG A 415 20.42 -7.30 3.66
N ALA A 416 21.43 -6.66 3.08
CA ALA A 416 22.82 -6.82 3.53
C ALA A 416 23.01 -6.29 4.96
N ASP A 417 22.38 -5.17 5.30
CA ASP A 417 22.47 -4.53 6.61
C ASP A 417 21.72 -5.32 7.69
N GLU A 418 20.55 -5.87 7.37
CA GLU A 418 19.79 -6.76 8.25
C GLU A 418 20.58 -8.01 8.65
N LEU A 419 21.37 -8.57 7.74
CA LEU A 419 22.27 -9.69 8.03
C LEU A 419 23.55 -9.28 8.77
N GLY A 420 23.87 -7.98 8.77
CA GLY A 420 24.98 -7.39 9.54
C GLY A 420 24.60 -6.98 10.95
N ALA A 421 23.30 -6.86 11.25
CA ALA A 421 22.81 -6.70 12.61
C ALA A 421 22.96 -8.05 13.33
N ALA A 422 24.12 -8.27 13.93
CA ALA A 422 24.23 -9.22 15.03
C ALA A 422 23.02 -9.00 15.96
N ALA A 423 22.34 -10.08 16.39
CA ALA A 423 21.30 -10.01 17.39
C ALA A 423 21.77 -9.03 18.48
N PRO A 424 20.98 -8.00 18.82
CA PRO A 424 21.47 -6.90 19.61
C PRO A 424 22.10 -7.45 20.88
N ALA A 425 23.40 -7.21 21.05
CA ALA A 425 24.06 -7.43 22.32
C ALA A 425 23.54 -6.36 23.29
N GLY A 426 22.35 -6.57 23.84
CA GLY A 426 21.70 -5.63 24.74
C GLY A 426 20.17 -5.77 24.80
N PRO A 427 19.54 -5.14 25.80
CA PRO A 427 18.09 -5.19 25.96
C PRO A 427 17.37 -4.56 24.76
N VAL A 428 16.27 -5.20 24.34
CA VAL A 428 15.39 -4.71 23.27
C VAL A 428 14.20 -3.93 23.85
N LEU A 429 13.61 -3.06 23.04
CA LEU A 429 12.53 -2.14 23.42
C LEU A 429 11.34 -2.86 24.08
N GLY A 430 10.94 -4.02 23.55
CA GLY A 430 9.82 -4.79 24.10
C GLY A 430 10.05 -5.22 25.55
N GLN A 431 11.20 -5.83 25.82
CA GLN A 431 11.60 -6.30 27.15
C GLN A 431 11.75 -5.12 28.12
N ALA A 432 12.51 -4.09 27.75
CA ALA A 432 12.75 -2.96 28.64
C ALA A 432 11.48 -2.16 28.95
N ALA A 433 10.54 -2.06 28.00
CA ALA A 433 9.24 -1.44 28.26
C ALA A 433 8.43 -2.22 29.30
N GLU A 434 8.50 -3.56 29.29
CA GLU A 434 7.82 -4.40 30.28
C GLU A 434 8.46 -4.28 31.65
N GLU A 435 9.79 -4.34 31.73
CA GLU A 435 10.55 -4.11 32.97
C GLU A 435 10.27 -2.72 33.56
N PHE A 436 10.26 -1.67 32.74
CA PHE A 436 9.93 -0.33 33.17
C PHE A 436 8.52 -0.22 33.75
N LEU A 437 7.51 -0.83 33.10
CA LEU A 437 6.11 -0.75 33.54
C LEU A 437 5.80 -1.63 34.75
N GLY A 438 6.65 -2.63 35.02
CA GLY A 438 6.54 -3.56 36.15
C GLY A 438 7.21 -3.09 37.44
N ARG A 439 7.81 -1.90 37.48
CA ARG A 439 8.43 -1.38 38.71
C ARG A 439 7.40 -1.13 39.83
N ASP A 440 7.76 -1.51 41.05
CA ASP A 440 6.91 -1.35 42.24
C ASP A 440 6.67 0.10 42.66
N ASP A 441 7.51 1.04 42.20
CA ASP A 441 7.41 2.46 42.54
C ASP A 441 6.54 3.28 41.56
N LEU A 442 6.04 2.66 40.50
CA LEU A 442 5.09 3.27 39.56
C LEU A 442 3.64 3.06 40.03
N ASP A 443 2.95 4.15 40.34
CA ASP A 443 1.51 4.10 40.65
C ASP A 443 0.71 3.43 39.49
N PRO A 444 -0.30 2.59 39.78
CA PRO A 444 -1.06 1.86 38.76
C PRO A 444 -1.70 2.74 37.68
N ALA A 445 -2.12 3.97 37.99
CA ALA A 445 -2.64 4.90 36.99
C ALA A 445 -1.53 5.41 36.07
N THR A 446 -0.34 5.66 36.60
CA THR A 446 0.85 6.04 35.83
C THR A 446 1.32 4.90 34.94
N SER A 447 1.42 3.67 35.46
CA SER A 447 1.79 2.49 34.66
C SER A 447 0.81 2.27 33.50
N ARG A 448 -0.50 2.39 33.71
CA ARG A 448 -1.49 2.34 32.61
C ARG A 448 -1.28 3.45 31.59
N SER A 449 -1.05 4.68 32.04
CA SER A 449 -0.84 5.84 31.17
C SER A 449 0.45 5.72 30.34
N TYR A 450 1.56 5.33 30.97
CA TYR A 450 2.85 5.13 30.30
C TYR A 450 2.79 3.92 29.36
N GLY A 451 2.10 2.85 29.77
CA GLY A 451 1.90 1.65 28.97
C GLY A 451 1.17 1.91 27.66
N GLN A 452 0.21 2.85 27.61
CA GLN A 452 -0.41 3.27 26.35
C GLN A 452 0.63 3.86 25.37
N THR A 453 1.57 4.65 25.88
CA THR A 453 2.62 5.30 25.07
C THR A 453 3.62 4.27 24.58
N LEU A 454 4.15 3.44 25.48
CA LEU A 454 5.18 2.45 25.15
C LEU A 454 4.65 1.34 24.25
N ARG A 455 3.40 0.90 24.44
CA ARG A 455 2.76 -0.06 23.52
C ARG A 455 2.67 0.49 22.10
N ARG A 456 2.41 1.79 21.95
CA ARG A 456 2.38 2.41 20.61
C ARG A 456 3.77 2.45 19.99
N LEU A 457 4.79 2.85 20.75
CA LEU A 457 6.19 2.84 20.28
C LEU A 457 6.62 1.43 19.86
N ARG A 458 6.38 0.42 20.70
CA ARG A 458 6.61 -1.00 20.42
C ARG A 458 5.95 -1.47 19.12
N ARG A 459 4.70 -1.06 18.88
CA ARG A 459 3.96 -1.48 17.67
C ARG A 459 4.46 -0.82 16.39
N THR A 460 5.04 0.38 16.48
CA THR A 460 5.52 1.14 15.33
C THR A 460 6.99 0.89 15.04
N LEU A 461 7.82 0.76 16.07
CA LEU A 461 9.27 0.54 15.95
C LEU A 461 9.66 -0.95 16.01
N GLY A 462 8.75 -1.80 16.50
CA GLY A 462 8.99 -3.23 16.70
C GLY A 462 9.52 -3.55 18.10
N ASP A 463 9.11 -4.71 18.64
CA ASP A 463 9.55 -5.18 19.97
C ASP A 463 11.04 -5.53 20.00
N GLN A 464 11.60 -5.92 18.85
CA GLN A 464 13.01 -6.30 18.68
C GLN A 464 13.94 -5.10 18.45
N GLN A 465 13.43 -3.87 18.49
CA GLN A 465 14.24 -2.66 18.33
C GLN A 465 15.32 -2.60 19.44
N PRO A 466 16.62 -2.59 19.11
CA PRO A 466 17.67 -2.48 20.11
C PRO A 466 17.63 -1.12 20.80
N LEU A 467 17.65 -1.09 22.15
CA LEU A 467 17.59 0.17 22.89
C LEU A 467 18.75 1.11 22.58
N ALA A 468 19.95 0.57 22.40
CA ALA A 468 21.14 1.35 22.06
C ALA A 468 21.03 2.08 20.70
N SER A 469 20.14 1.60 19.81
CA SER A 469 19.90 2.20 18.49
C SER A 469 18.65 3.08 18.45
N LEU A 470 17.93 3.21 19.57
CA LEU A 470 16.71 4.00 19.64
C LEU A 470 17.06 5.49 19.65
N THR A 471 16.65 6.23 18.61
CA THR A 471 16.96 7.65 18.46
C THR A 471 15.77 8.55 18.74
N ALA A 472 16.04 9.80 19.13
CA ALA A 472 15.00 10.82 19.29
C ALA A 472 14.22 11.08 17.99
N GLU A 473 14.86 10.96 16.83
CA GLU A 473 14.21 11.13 15.53
C GLU A 473 13.17 10.02 15.25
N GLN A 474 13.52 8.76 15.53
CA GLN A 474 12.57 7.64 15.42
C GLN A 474 11.35 7.87 16.31
N VAL A 475 11.58 8.28 17.56
CA VAL A 475 10.51 8.61 18.51
C VAL A 475 9.68 9.79 18.02
N ALA A 476 10.32 10.84 17.48
CA ALA A 476 9.64 12.01 16.96
C ALA A 476 8.73 11.68 15.77
N ARG A 477 9.16 10.79 14.87
CA ARG A 477 8.31 10.29 13.78
C ARG A 477 7.05 9.60 14.32
N VAL A 478 7.18 8.73 15.33
CA VAL A 478 6.00 8.08 15.96
C VAL A 478 5.07 9.12 16.60
N PHE A 479 5.63 10.16 17.23
CA PHE A 479 4.86 11.24 17.85
C PHE A 479 4.08 12.07 16.85
N THR A 480 4.70 12.45 15.74
CA THR A 480 4.05 13.22 14.69
C THR A 480 2.90 12.42 14.08
N THR A 481 3.13 11.14 13.74
CA THR A 481 2.10 10.29 13.12
C THR A 481 0.97 9.92 14.08
N THR A 482 1.25 9.70 15.37
CA THR A 482 0.21 9.23 16.31
C THR A 482 -0.48 10.37 17.07
N TRP A 483 0.27 11.39 17.45
CA TRP A 483 -0.19 12.45 18.36
C TRP A 483 0.02 13.85 17.81
N GLY A 484 0.36 14.02 16.53
CA GLY A 484 0.61 15.31 15.90
C GLY A 484 -0.52 16.33 16.15
N GLU A 485 -1.77 15.88 16.07
CA GLU A 485 -2.97 16.70 16.31
C GLU A 485 -3.51 16.62 17.74
N ALA A 486 -2.82 15.91 18.64
CA ALA A 486 -3.31 15.71 20.00
C ALA A 486 -3.30 17.02 20.81
N ALA A 487 -4.32 17.18 21.66
CA ALA A 487 -4.42 18.30 22.59
C ALA A 487 -3.14 18.42 23.45
N PRO A 488 -2.73 19.63 23.87
CA PRO A 488 -1.47 19.85 24.60
C PRO A 488 -1.29 18.97 25.83
N ALA A 489 -2.36 18.70 26.58
CA ALA A 489 -2.32 17.84 27.76
C ALA A 489 -2.01 16.37 27.41
N THR A 490 -2.55 15.87 26.30
CA THR A 490 -2.32 14.50 25.82
C THR A 490 -0.91 14.37 25.24
N TRP A 491 -0.49 15.33 24.40
CA TRP A 491 0.88 15.42 23.88
C TRP A 491 1.92 15.40 25.01
N ASN A 492 1.76 16.29 25.99
CA ASN A 492 2.70 16.40 27.10
C ASN A 492 2.73 15.15 27.99
N ARG A 493 1.63 14.40 28.08
CA ARG A 493 1.55 13.14 28.83
C ARG A 493 2.36 12.04 28.15
N HIS A 494 2.19 11.86 26.84
CA HIS A 494 2.97 10.88 26.07
C HIS A 494 4.45 11.26 26.08
N ARG A 495 4.78 12.54 25.91
CA ARG A 495 6.15 13.04 26.02
C ARG A 495 6.76 12.73 27.39
N ALA A 496 6.00 12.94 28.47
CA ALA A 496 6.48 12.62 29.83
C ALA A 496 6.74 11.12 30.01
N ALA A 497 5.90 10.25 29.43
CA ALA A 497 6.12 8.81 29.47
C ALA A 497 7.44 8.41 28.79
N VAL A 498 7.72 8.94 27.58
CA VAL A 498 8.98 8.69 26.87
C VAL A 498 10.17 9.22 27.63
N ARG A 499 10.09 10.44 28.15
CA ARG A 499 11.17 11.02 28.95
C ARG A 499 11.47 10.19 30.20
N SER A 500 10.42 9.69 30.88
CA SER A 500 10.58 8.85 32.06
C SER A 500 11.18 7.49 31.71
N PHE A 501 10.77 6.90 30.58
CA PHE A 501 11.32 5.64 30.08
C PHE A 501 12.80 5.79 29.69
N GLY A 502 13.13 6.82 28.90
CA GLY A 502 14.51 7.10 28.48
C GLY A 502 15.43 7.38 29.67
N ALA A 503 14.97 8.15 30.66
CA ALA A 503 15.74 8.41 31.88
C ALA A 503 15.99 7.13 32.70
N TRP A 504 15.00 6.23 32.79
CA TRP A 504 15.17 4.94 33.48
C TRP A 504 16.13 4.02 32.73
N ALA A 505 16.02 3.95 31.41
CA ALA A 505 16.87 3.15 30.54
C ALA A 505 18.27 3.75 30.32
N SER A 506 18.58 4.91 30.95
CA SER A 506 19.83 5.65 30.77
C SER A 506 20.15 5.97 29.31
N LEU A 507 19.11 6.29 28.52
CA LEU A 507 19.23 6.69 27.13
C LEU A 507 19.42 8.21 27.02
N ASP A 508 20.07 8.63 25.94
CA ASP A 508 20.10 10.04 25.51
C ASP A 508 18.67 10.59 25.36
N ASP A 509 18.49 11.91 25.38
CA ASP A 509 17.17 12.55 25.39
C ASP A 509 16.33 12.17 24.16
N LEU A 510 15.56 11.10 24.29
CA LEU A 510 14.61 10.60 23.29
C LEU A 510 13.50 11.60 22.97
N THR A 511 13.35 12.65 23.78
CA THR A 511 12.39 13.73 23.55
C THR A 511 13.01 14.96 22.91
N ALA A 512 14.27 14.88 22.45
CA ALA A 512 14.88 15.93 21.65
C ALA A 512 14.03 16.19 20.39
N GLY A 513 13.71 17.47 20.13
CA GLY A 513 12.82 17.89 19.05
C GLY A 513 11.31 17.73 19.33
N LEU A 514 10.92 17.17 20.48
CA LEU A 514 9.52 17.12 20.92
C LEU A 514 9.24 18.22 21.94
N ASP A 515 8.96 19.43 21.48
CA ASP A 515 8.70 20.54 22.40
C ASP A 515 7.43 20.35 23.23
N ARG A 516 7.49 20.82 24.48
CA ARG A 516 6.32 20.85 25.36
C ARG A 516 5.31 21.83 24.80
N ARG A 517 4.08 21.38 24.54
CA ARG A 517 2.99 22.25 24.07
C ARG A 517 2.40 23.04 25.24
N ALA A 518 2.28 24.36 25.12
CA ALA A 518 1.60 25.18 26.11
C ALA A 518 0.11 24.78 26.19
N GLY A 519 -0.36 24.43 27.37
CA GLY A 519 -1.76 24.07 27.60
C GLY A 519 -2.52 25.22 28.22
N THR A 520 -3.55 25.73 27.55
CA THR A 520 -4.55 26.64 28.11
C THR A 520 -5.66 25.83 28.75
N ARG A 521 -5.48 25.38 30.00
CA ARG A 521 -6.61 24.90 30.80
C ARG A 521 -6.98 26.00 31.79
N PRO A 522 -8.05 26.79 31.54
CA PRO A 522 -8.60 27.60 32.61
C PRO A 522 -9.05 26.65 33.72
N ARG A 523 -8.53 26.84 34.94
CA ARG A 523 -9.09 26.17 36.13
C ARG A 523 -10.57 26.56 36.19
N ALA A 524 -11.49 25.59 36.14
CA ALA A 524 -12.90 25.96 36.20
C ALA A 524 -13.17 26.68 37.53
N ARG A 525 -13.83 27.83 37.43
CA ARG A 525 -14.18 28.65 38.58
C ARG A 525 -15.17 27.88 39.47
N PRO A 526 -15.02 27.92 40.81
CA PRO A 526 -16.05 27.43 41.74
C PRO A 526 -17.45 27.97 41.37
N LEU A 527 -18.49 27.23 41.71
CA LEU A 527 -19.86 27.73 41.60
C LEU A 527 -20.04 28.93 42.53
N ASP A 528 -20.70 29.99 42.05
CA ASP A 528 -21.07 31.12 42.89
C ASP A 528 -22.27 30.76 43.80
N PRO A 529 -22.57 31.58 44.83
CA PRO A 529 -23.67 31.29 45.75
C PRO A 529 -25.03 31.09 45.08
N ALA A 530 -25.36 31.87 44.04
CA ALA A 530 -26.64 31.74 43.34
C ALA A 530 -26.73 30.43 42.55
N GLN A 531 -25.62 30.01 41.92
CA GLN A 531 -25.50 28.71 41.26
C GLN A 531 -25.63 27.55 42.25
N LEU A 532 -25.03 27.67 43.44
CA LEU A 532 -25.14 26.66 44.48
C LEU A 532 -26.58 26.55 45.00
N ASP A 533 -27.25 27.67 45.26
CA ASP A 533 -28.65 27.67 45.68
C ASP A 533 -29.57 27.04 44.63
N ALA A 534 -29.33 27.31 43.35
CA ALA A 534 -30.03 26.65 42.25
C ALA A 534 -29.79 25.12 42.23
N VAL A 535 -28.56 24.66 42.48
CA VAL A 535 -28.25 23.22 42.60
C VAL A 535 -28.99 22.59 43.77
N TRP A 536 -29.06 23.27 44.92
CA TRP A 536 -29.77 22.79 46.10
C TRP A 536 -31.30 22.80 45.95
N SER A 537 -31.82 23.55 44.98
CA SER A 537 -33.25 23.72 44.72
C SER A 537 -33.75 22.86 43.55
N LEU A 538 -32.93 21.94 43.03
CA LEU A 538 -33.32 21.02 41.96
C LEU A 538 -34.47 20.10 42.43
N PRO A 539 -35.55 19.95 41.63
CA PRO A 539 -36.65 19.06 41.96
C PRO A 539 -36.20 17.60 41.96
N ASP A 540 -36.79 16.80 42.85
CA ASP A 540 -36.60 15.34 42.93
C ASP A 540 -35.14 14.88 43.09
N LEU A 541 -34.29 15.68 43.74
CA LEU A 541 -32.90 15.32 43.97
C LEU A 541 -32.80 14.10 44.92
N PRO A 542 -32.22 12.96 44.49
CA PRO A 542 -32.17 11.80 45.37
C PRO A 542 -31.21 12.02 46.53
N LEU A 543 -31.53 11.42 47.69
CA LEU A 543 -30.80 11.59 48.95
C LEU A 543 -29.29 11.35 48.83
N ARG A 544 -28.87 10.36 48.01
CA ARG A 544 -27.45 10.03 47.80
C ARG A 544 -26.71 11.20 47.13
N GLU A 545 -27.27 11.72 46.05
CA GLU A 545 -26.69 12.81 45.26
C GLU A 545 -26.63 14.09 46.10
N GLU A 546 -27.72 14.45 46.78
CA GLU A 546 -27.74 15.64 47.64
C GLU A 546 -26.69 15.56 48.75
N THR A 547 -26.62 14.41 49.45
CA THR A 547 -25.63 14.19 50.51
C THR A 547 -24.20 14.27 49.98
N LEU A 548 -23.92 13.64 48.82
CA LEU A 548 -22.60 13.64 48.21
C LEU A 548 -22.16 15.06 47.82
N TRP A 549 -23.04 15.81 47.16
CA TRP A 549 -22.70 17.14 46.64
C TRP A 549 -22.53 18.15 47.77
N ARG A 550 -23.37 18.09 48.81
CA ARG A 550 -23.20 18.91 50.02
C ARG A 550 -21.92 18.57 50.77
N LEU A 551 -21.60 17.29 50.91
CA LEU A 551 -20.35 16.87 51.56
C LEU A 551 -19.13 17.35 50.78
N LEU A 552 -19.15 17.29 49.45
CA LEU A 552 -18.07 17.83 48.61
C LEU A 552 -17.90 19.34 48.76
N HIS A 553 -19.01 20.06 48.82
CA HIS A 553 -19.00 21.51 49.00
C HIS A 553 -18.52 21.91 50.40
N GLU A 554 -19.14 21.38 51.45
CA GLU A 554 -18.86 21.75 52.85
C GLU A 554 -17.44 21.34 53.29
N SER A 555 -16.94 20.19 52.83
CA SER A 555 -15.59 19.73 53.19
C SER A 555 -14.49 20.36 52.34
N GLY A 556 -14.83 20.79 51.11
CA GLY A 556 -13.87 21.15 50.08
C GLY A 556 -12.84 20.05 49.78
N ALA A 557 -13.12 18.81 50.13
CA ALA A 557 -12.29 17.65 49.85
C ALA A 557 -12.38 17.27 48.36
N GLY A 558 -11.41 16.48 47.89
CA GLY A 558 -11.47 15.93 46.53
C GLY A 558 -12.57 14.86 46.41
N ALA A 559 -13.24 14.80 45.26
CA ALA A 559 -14.29 13.81 45.02
C ALA A 559 -13.86 12.36 45.28
N THR A 560 -12.64 12.01 44.89
CA THR A 560 -12.06 10.69 45.17
C THR A 560 -11.98 10.39 46.66
N ALA A 561 -11.62 11.39 47.48
CA ALA A 561 -11.48 11.23 48.93
C ALA A 561 -12.84 11.00 49.60
N VAL A 562 -13.88 11.73 49.16
CA VAL A 562 -15.25 11.61 49.69
C VAL A 562 -15.90 10.29 49.27
N LEU A 563 -15.72 9.87 48.00
CA LEU A 563 -16.27 8.61 47.51
C LEU A 563 -15.58 7.37 48.15
N ALA A 564 -14.34 7.52 48.60
CA ALA A 564 -13.58 6.49 49.31
C ALA A 564 -13.96 6.33 50.78
N LEU A 565 -14.86 7.15 51.34
CA LEU A 565 -15.28 7.03 52.73
C LEU A 565 -16.09 5.74 52.97
N ASP A 566 -15.77 5.07 54.07
CA ASP A 566 -16.52 3.96 54.63
C ASP A 566 -17.25 4.36 55.91
N VAL A 567 -18.33 3.67 56.25
CA VAL A 567 -19.19 4.05 57.37
C VAL A 567 -18.44 4.01 58.70
N GLU A 568 -17.55 3.04 58.88
CA GLU A 568 -16.69 2.91 60.06
C GLU A 568 -15.66 4.03 60.24
N ASP A 569 -15.40 4.82 59.18
CA ASP A 569 -14.49 5.95 59.23
C ASP A 569 -15.18 7.26 59.61
N LEU A 570 -16.52 7.25 59.76
CA LEU A 570 -17.34 8.40 60.09
C LEU A 570 -17.47 8.58 61.61
N ASP A 571 -17.31 9.81 62.06
CA ASP A 571 -17.61 10.29 63.39
C ASP A 571 -18.74 11.33 63.24
N LEU A 572 -19.98 10.86 63.41
CA LEU A 572 -21.18 11.66 63.16
C LEU A 572 -21.37 12.76 64.21
N ASP A 573 -20.90 12.53 65.44
CA ASP A 573 -20.99 13.47 66.55
C ASP A 573 -20.05 14.67 66.32
N ASP A 574 -18.78 14.39 65.97
CA ASP A 574 -17.78 15.42 65.69
C ASP A 574 -17.77 15.89 64.22
N ARG A 575 -18.72 15.42 63.40
CA ARG A 575 -18.90 15.77 61.97
C ARG A 575 -17.61 15.65 61.14
N ARG A 576 -16.89 14.55 61.31
CA ARG A 576 -15.60 14.31 60.68
C ARG A 576 -15.44 12.87 60.22
N ALA A 577 -14.61 12.66 59.21
CA ALA A 577 -14.23 11.34 58.75
C ALA A 577 -12.73 11.25 58.46
N ARG A 578 -12.15 10.07 58.70
CA ARG A 578 -10.76 9.77 58.37
C ARG A 578 -10.69 9.31 56.92
N THR A 579 -9.88 9.95 56.08
CA THR A 579 -9.68 9.46 54.71
C THR A 579 -8.51 8.47 54.68
N ARG A 580 -8.79 7.25 54.23
CA ARG A 580 -7.77 6.24 53.93
C ARG A 580 -7.31 6.39 52.48
N ILE A 581 -6.77 7.54 52.10
CA ILE A 581 -6.15 7.64 50.77
C ILE A 581 -4.81 6.90 50.85
N ARG A 582 -4.72 5.72 50.24
CA ARG A 582 -3.40 5.13 49.89
C ARG A 582 -2.71 6.10 48.93
N THR A 583 -1.83 6.94 49.44
CA THR A 583 -0.81 7.57 48.62
C THR A 583 0.24 6.52 48.23
N PRO A 584 0.83 6.58 47.03
CA PRO A 584 2.02 5.80 46.70
C PRO A 584 3.11 6.07 47.74
N ALA A 585 3.99 5.08 47.99
CA ALA A 585 5.01 5.11 49.05
C ALA A 585 5.96 6.33 49.00
N SER A 586 5.96 7.11 47.93
CA SER A 586 6.79 8.31 47.73
C SER A 586 6.17 9.62 48.22
N VAL A 587 4.96 9.63 48.79
CA VAL A 587 4.33 10.84 49.35
C VAL A 587 3.92 10.59 50.80
N ARG A 588 4.48 11.39 51.74
CA ARG A 588 4.08 11.35 53.16
C ARG A 588 2.54 11.36 53.26
N PRO A 589 1.92 10.42 54.00
CA PRO A 589 0.48 10.44 54.18
C PRO A 589 0.09 11.77 54.83
N ARG A 590 -0.65 12.60 54.11
CA ARG A 590 -1.40 13.68 54.74
C ARG A 590 -2.64 13.00 55.31
N ASP A 591 -2.76 12.95 56.63
CA ASP A 591 -4.00 12.62 57.32
C ASP A 591 -5.10 13.57 56.84
N GLY A 592 -5.81 13.17 55.77
CA GLY A 592 -6.88 13.95 55.20
C GLY A 592 -8.11 13.73 56.06
N ARG A 593 -8.44 14.68 56.93
CA ARG A 593 -9.75 14.69 57.60
C ARG A 593 -10.75 15.35 56.68
N VAL A 594 -11.91 14.71 56.48
CA VAL A 594 -13.07 15.30 55.80
C VAL A 594 -14.00 15.76 56.90
N THR A 595 -14.27 17.06 56.99
CA THR A 595 -15.26 17.63 57.92
C THR A 595 -16.46 18.15 57.15
N TRP A 596 -17.63 18.22 57.80
CA TRP A 596 -18.85 18.72 57.16
C TRP A 596 -19.68 19.61 58.08
N ARG A 597 -20.61 20.36 57.50
CA ARG A 597 -21.48 21.33 58.19
C ARG A 597 -22.90 20.75 58.32
N SER A 598 -23.85 21.61 58.68
CA SER A 598 -25.22 21.21 59.04
C SER A 598 -26.00 20.56 57.89
N GLY A 599 -25.72 20.91 56.63
CA GLY A 599 -26.40 20.34 55.47
C GLY A 599 -26.12 18.86 55.33
N THR A 600 -24.84 18.48 55.36
CA THR A 600 -24.46 17.05 55.33
C THR A 600 -24.85 16.33 56.63
N ALA A 601 -24.71 16.98 57.79
CA ALA A 601 -25.04 16.36 59.08
C ALA A 601 -26.50 15.90 59.19
N ARG A 602 -27.43 16.60 58.51
CA ARG A 602 -28.85 16.22 58.46
C ARG A 602 -29.11 15.01 57.55
N LEU A 603 -28.39 14.90 56.44
CA LEU A 603 -28.68 13.91 55.39
C LEU A 603 -27.88 12.61 55.56
N LEU A 604 -26.67 12.70 56.09
CA LEU A 604 -25.75 11.57 56.17
C LEU A 604 -26.33 10.41 57.02
N PRO A 605 -26.92 10.62 58.21
CA PRO A 605 -27.55 9.53 58.96
C PRO A 605 -28.70 8.86 58.20
N LEU A 606 -29.50 9.64 57.45
CA LEU A 606 -30.59 9.14 56.62
C LEU A 606 -30.05 8.27 55.46
N LEU A 607 -28.94 8.68 54.84
CA LEU A 607 -28.28 7.93 53.76
C LEU A 607 -27.65 6.62 54.26
N LEU A 608 -27.12 6.62 55.48
CA LEU A 608 -26.54 5.42 56.10
C LEU A 608 -27.62 4.39 56.41
N ALA A 609 -28.83 4.84 56.80
CA ALA A 609 -29.99 3.98 57.08
C ALA A 609 -29.65 2.83 58.06
N GLY A 610 -28.88 3.13 59.11
CA GLY A 610 -28.48 2.18 60.15
C GLY A 610 -27.32 1.25 59.79
N ARG A 611 -26.72 1.37 58.59
CA ARG A 611 -25.50 0.63 58.23
C ARG A 611 -24.35 1.02 59.15
N THR A 612 -23.52 0.05 59.53
CA THR A 612 -22.36 0.25 60.42
C THR A 612 -21.02 -0.02 59.76
N ARG A 613 -20.99 -0.52 58.52
CA ARG A 613 -19.76 -0.86 57.78
C ARG A 613 -19.90 -0.79 56.26
N GLY A 614 -18.79 -0.56 55.57
CA GLY A 614 -18.67 -0.57 54.11
C GLY A 614 -18.86 0.81 53.46
N PRO A 615 -18.96 0.92 52.13
CA PRO A 615 -18.94 2.21 51.44
C PRO A 615 -20.13 3.12 51.77
N VAL A 616 -19.86 4.41 52.04
CA VAL A 616 -20.91 5.41 52.32
C VAL A 616 -21.83 5.59 51.10
N PHE A 617 -21.23 5.85 49.93
CA PHE A 617 -21.95 6.10 48.68
C PHE A 617 -21.96 4.84 47.81
N LEU A 618 -23.16 4.29 47.59
CA LEU A 618 -23.37 3.06 46.82
C LEU A 618 -23.99 3.35 45.45
N SER A 619 -23.70 2.50 44.46
CA SER A 619 -24.41 2.51 43.17
C SER A 619 -25.84 1.95 43.28
N ASP A 620 -26.71 2.36 42.36
CA ASP A 620 -28.13 1.91 42.35
C ASP A 620 -28.30 0.40 42.13
N ARG A 621 -27.42 -0.17 41.29
CA ARG A 621 -27.49 -1.58 40.87
C ARG A 621 -26.38 -2.40 41.52
N ARG A 622 -26.65 -3.69 41.73
CA ARG A 622 -25.63 -4.68 42.09
C ARG A 622 -24.72 -4.95 40.88
N PRO A 623 -23.43 -5.21 41.09
CA PRO A 623 -22.53 -5.60 40.00
C PRO A 623 -22.97 -6.95 39.41
N GLY A 624 -22.82 -7.11 38.09
CA GLY A 624 -23.08 -8.37 37.41
C GLY A 624 -21.93 -9.39 37.62
N PRO A 625 -22.17 -10.69 37.39
CA PRO A 625 -21.23 -11.77 37.72
C PRO A 625 -19.88 -11.69 36.98
N ALA A 626 -19.82 -11.01 35.84
CA ALA A 626 -18.58 -10.86 35.05
C ALA A 626 -17.65 -9.74 35.55
N ARG A 627 -18.06 -8.91 36.52
CA ARG A 627 -17.28 -7.77 37.05
C ARG A 627 -17.54 -7.59 38.54
N THR A 628 -17.09 -8.55 39.33
CA THR A 628 -17.14 -8.47 40.80
C THR A 628 -16.08 -7.46 41.29
N PRO A 629 -16.45 -6.37 41.96
CA PRO A 629 -15.51 -5.46 42.60
C PRO A 629 -14.73 -6.16 43.72
N GLU A 630 -13.64 -5.54 44.16
CA GLU A 630 -12.95 -5.94 45.39
C GLU A 630 -13.93 -5.99 46.58
N ALA A 631 -13.70 -6.91 47.52
CA ALA A 631 -14.58 -7.08 48.68
C ALA A 631 -14.75 -5.79 49.50
N ALA A 632 -13.72 -4.95 49.56
CA ALA A 632 -13.73 -3.65 50.23
C ALA A 632 -14.63 -2.59 49.54
N ASP A 633 -14.94 -2.78 48.25
CA ASP A 633 -15.82 -1.88 47.49
C ASP A 633 -17.26 -2.37 47.42
N LEU A 634 -17.60 -3.43 48.16
CA LEU A 634 -18.94 -3.98 48.27
C LEU A 634 -19.56 -3.67 49.63
N CYS A 635 -20.79 -3.18 49.63
CA CYS A 635 -21.55 -3.06 50.85
C CYS A 635 -21.98 -4.46 51.33
N PRO A 636 -21.60 -4.87 52.56
CA PRO A 636 -21.91 -6.20 53.07
C PRO A 636 -23.42 -6.43 53.23
N ASP A 637 -24.19 -5.38 53.50
CA ASP A 637 -25.62 -5.50 53.78
C ASP A 637 -26.46 -5.51 52.49
N THR A 638 -26.05 -4.76 51.46
CA THR A 638 -26.86 -4.57 50.24
C THR A 638 -26.31 -5.29 49.01
N GLY A 639 -25.03 -5.69 49.03
CA GLY A 639 -24.31 -6.24 47.88
C GLY A 639 -24.08 -5.23 46.75
N ARG A 640 -24.38 -3.94 46.97
CA ARG A 640 -24.14 -2.87 46.00
C ARG A 640 -22.69 -2.40 46.10
N ARG A 641 -22.12 -1.96 44.99
CA ARG A 641 -20.74 -1.48 44.92
C ARG A 641 -20.62 -0.01 45.30
N ARG A 642 -19.41 0.42 45.67
CA ARG A 642 -19.03 1.83 45.82
C ARG A 642 -19.36 2.62 44.55
N LEU A 643 -19.88 3.84 44.74
CA LEU A 643 -20.15 4.77 43.64
C LEU A 643 -18.82 5.25 43.03
N SER A 644 -18.63 5.03 41.72
CA SER A 644 -17.42 5.47 41.03
C SER A 644 -17.46 6.97 40.74
N TYR A 645 -16.27 7.58 40.59
CA TYR A 645 -16.15 9.01 40.25
C TYR A 645 -16.86 9.33 38.94
N GLU A 646 -16.72 8.49 37.91
CA GLU A 646 -17.33 8.71 36.60
C GLU A 646 -18.86 8.72 36.69
N ARG A 647 -19.43 7.81 37.50
CA ARG A 647 -20.88 7.78 37.69
C ARG A 647 -21.36 8.98 38.50
N ALA A 648 -20.65 9.35 39.56
CA ALA A 648 -20.96 10.54 40.35
C ALA A 648 -20.89 11.83 39.51
N GLU A 649 -19.87 11.96 38.66
CA GLU A 649 -19.70 13.12 37.78
C GLU A 649 -20.77 13.15 36.69
N TYR A 650 -21.12 12.01 36.09
CA TYR A 650 -22.22 11.91 35.13
C TYR A 650 -23.55 12.37 35.74
N LEU A 651 -23.88 11.90 36.95
CA LEU A 651 -25.13 12.26 37.63
C LEU A 651 -25.19 13.76 37.95
N PHE A 652 -24.08 14.34 38.40
CA PHE A 652 -24.01 15.77 38.67
C PHE A 652 -24.15 16.61 37.39
N LYS A 653 -23.45 16.25 36.31
CA LYS A 653 -23.60 16.91 35.01
C LYS A 653 -25.02 16.82 34.49
N GLN A 654 -25.64 15.63 34.56
CA GLN A 654 -27.00 15.41 34.07
C GLN A 654 -28.01 16.27 34.84
N ALA A 655 -27.91 16.32 36.17
CA ALA A 655 -28.83 17.08 37.01
C ALA A 655 -28.65 18.60 36.86
N THR A 656 -27.41 19.06 36.66
CA THR A 656 -27.11 20.50 36.53
C THR A 656 -27.12 21.01 35.09
N ARG A 657 -27.36 20.14 34.11
CA ARG A 657 -27.45 20.50 32.69
C ARG A 657 -28.44 21.64 32.40
N PRO A 658 -29.62 21.71 33.04
CA PRO A 658 -30.55 22.84 32.86
C PRO A 658 -30.05 24.15 33.48
N LEU A 659 -29.15 24.08 34.46
CA LEU A 659 -28.61 25.22 35.21
C LEU A 659 -27.35 25.81 34.57
N ASP A 660 -26.71 25.08 33.67
CA ASP A 660 -25.51 25.51 32.96
C ASP A 660 -25.89 26.22 31.65
N PRO A 661 -25.52 27.50 31.46
CA PRO A 661 -25.79 28.24 30.22
C PRO A 661 -25.25 27.54 28.96
N ALA A 662 -24.15 26.80 29.07
CA ALA A 662 -23.57 26.03 27.96
C ALA A 662 -24.31 24.71 27.69
N ARG A 663 -25.23 24.29 28.57
CA ARG A 663 -25.96 23.01 28.55
C ARG A 663 -25.07 21.76 28.57
N ASP A 664 -23.84 21.89 29.06
CA ASP A 664 -22.88 20.80 29.25
C ASP A 664 -22.96 20.18 30.66
N GLY A 665 -23.51 20.94 31.62
CA GLY A 665 -23.64 20.55 33.01
C GLY A 665 -22.36 20.83 33.80
N TYR A 666 -22.53 21.15 35.08
CA TYR A 666 -21.41 21.41 35.97
C TYR A 666 -20.68 20.11 36.33
N THR A 667 -19.37 20.23 36.50
CA THR A 667 -18.47 19.15 36.93
C THR A 667 -18.27 19.18 38.45
N LEU A 668 -18.07 18.03 39.09
CA LEU A 668 -17.93 17.92 40.55
C LEU A 668 -16.85 18.82 41.15
N HIS A 669 -15.78 19.12 40.39
CA HIS A 669 -14.70 19.98 40.87
C HIS A 669 -15.10 21.44 41.10
N ARG A 670 -16.22 21.89 40.52
CA ARG A 670 -16.77 23.25 40.74
C ARG A 670 -17.54 23.39 42.06
N LEU A 671 -17.92 22.29 42.70
CA LEU A 671 -18.55 22.31 44.04
C LEU A 671 -17.55 22.71 45.13
N LYS A 672 -16.24 22.57 44.87
CA LYS A 672 -15.21 22.93 45.83
C LYS A 672 -15.20 24.46 46.02
N PRO A 673 -15.37 24.96 47.27
CA PRO A 673 -15.39 26.39 47.54
C PRO A 673 -14.05 27.05 47.18
N ALA A 674 -14.09 28.35 46.89
CA ALA A 674 -12.90 29.14 46.60
C ALA A 674 -11.94 29.12 47.82
N PRO A 675 -10.61 29.17 47.60
CA PRO A 675 -9.66 29.30 48.70
C PRO A 675 -9.85 30.66 49.39
N GLY A 676 -10.61 30.66 50.50
CA GLY A 676 -10.99 31.86 51.26
C GLY A 676 -12.32 31.72 52.02
N ASP A 677 -13.24 30.87 51.55
CA ASP A 677 -14.58 30.68 52.13
C ASP A 677 -14.68 29.56 53.20
N ARG A 678 -13.54 29.08 53.73
CA ARG A 678 -13.47 27.91 54.62
C ARG A 678 -13.64 28.24 56.08
#